data_AF-A0A1W0AC81-F1
#
_entry.id   AF-A0A1W0AC81-F1
#
_cell.length_a   1.000
_cell.length_b   1.000
_cell.length_c   1.000
_cell.angle_alpha   90.00
_cell.angle_beta   90.00
_cell.angle_gamma   90.00
#
_symmetry.space_group_name_H-M   'P 1'
#
loop_
_entity.id
_entity.type
_entity.pdbx_description
1 polymer ?
#
loop_
_entity_poly.entity_id
_entity_poly.type
_entity_poly.pdbx_seq_one_letter_code
_entity_poly.pdbx_strand_id
1 'polypeptide(L)'
;MQHRLLTRCLYVVFCCFQVVKPEATTCKHSIPWMQAFTNEQFIISFKKYQSEALHWSSFEAIITVWDPSLISSISLRNPKYPTDFLLWNLQWTSESQRIHILTQISEHIPEIKAISRNQLMQGQVLSASNASKTPFKASDHSQTNSVNGVDYVKDAWQRGFKGQNVKIGVFDTGLAPSSRQHFHHVEDITNWTNEQDLVDSNGHGTFVAGVIAGSVDGCLGIAPEASIYAFRVFTSESVVYTSWFLDAINYAIYLELDVLNFSIGGPDFEDLPFVDKVREASSHGIIVVSAAGNSGPYYGILTNPADQMDVIGVGGLTEDLQKIASFSARGLTTWEIDSGYGRVKPDVMALGVNVVGQTSTGKCIQLNGTSMAAPLVTGAVALILSAMTASQRQQFGNPGFIKALLLTTATRLESRSIGSSTLNNEWHHIYEQGAGRLNLSSALSSMELMMKQPKVVILPGALDLTDCPYTWPHCNQAIYHDALPVVFNLTIIHPTAVSSRLMVPPEWIPGVHGDLLDVQTITNGKFIPYTGAIGLYISVKAPVLEPIVAQGRLRITLENAVGADLVIKIPIQPTPPRHKRILWDQFRNLQYPSLYVPKDDLHIHTSDPFDSHGDHPHTNFADLWMALRTAGYAVEIASVDYTCLELSKYGLVLVVDPEEPWFDSEIQAMTAAIREQNVSLVVIGGWYNLDTMNSLEIWDTNTLSHWQPVVGGSNVPAINQLLESFNIALGDTIWTSFPLHEGTPDMFVESGSGIVSFPIDGHLYFTQLRNITSKSTFLSTALMDWKSVPVVGSTQVSTKNGGRIIVMGDASCLDSINSTGMTCFKMFLELVAYALSSTPLSNTGEWTHLASNPLLAAIKPPMTQPDTELWKESKVLGPNKKPGQCLPVKKTR
;
A
#
# COMPACT_ATOMS: atom_id res chain seq x y z
N MET A 1 -33.87 60.98 26.90
CA MET A 1 -32.64 61.37 27.63
C MET A 1 -31.48 60.63 26.97
N GLN A 2 -30.29 61.15 26.71
CA GLN A 2 -29.76 62.50 26.53
C GLN A 2 -28.27 62.26 26.15
N HIS A 3 -27.83 62.71 24.97
CA HIS A 3 -26.40 62.81 24.54
C HIS A 3 -25.56 61.51 24.39
N ARG A 4 -24.53 61.44 23.52
CA ARG A 4 -24.05 62.21 22.34
C ARG A 4 -23.13 61.23 21.55
N LEU A 5 -23.21 61.09 20.21
CA LEU A 5 -22.46 61.89 19.20
C LEU A 5 -20.95 61.94 19.53
N LEU A 6 -19.98 61.43 18.74
CA LEU A 6 -19.55 61.77 17.36
C LEU A 6 -18.26 60.90 17.04
N THR A 7 -17.77 60.61 15.83
CA THR A 7 -18.09 60.99 14.43
C THR A 7 -17.85 59.79 13.46
N ARG A 8 -17.88 60.05 12.14
CA ARG A 8 -17.60 59.17 10.99
C ARG A 8 -16.13 59.18 10.51
N CYS A 9 -15.80 58.15 9.71
CA CYS A 9 -14.97 58.11 8.48
C CYS A 9 -13.97 59.25 8.16
N LEU A 10 -12.77 58.87 7.67
CA LEU A 10 -12.38 59.08 6.26
C LEU A 10 -11.19 58.19 5.84
N TYR A 11 -11.11 57.89 4.54
CA TYR A 11 -9.88 57.42 3.87
C TYR A 11 -8.79 58.50 3.90
N VAL A 12 -7.51 58.12 3.89
CA VAL A 12 -6.46 58.59 2.93
C VAL A 12 -5.14 57.84 3.18
N VAL A 13 -4.30 57.79 2.13
CA VAL A 13 -3.16 56.89 1.93
C VAL A 13 -1.83 57.53 2.36
N PHE A 14 -0.80 56.68 2.48
CA PHE A 14 0.65 56.89 2.38
C PHE A 14 1.54 56.87 3.63
N CYS A 15 2.65 56.15 3.42
CA CYS A 15 3.85 55.90 4.23
C CYS A 15 4.51 57.20 4.79
N CYS A 16 5.54 57.20 5.65
CA CYS A 16 6.76 56.37 5.63
C CYS A 16 7.74 56.74 6.79
N PHE A 17 8.81 55.97 7.02
CA PHE A 17 9.98 56.22 7.92
C PHE A 17 9.68 56.28 9.46
N GLN A 18 10.52 55.81 10.41
CA GLN A 18 11.76 55.00 10.39
C GLN A 18 12.07 54.39 11.79
N VAL A 19 12.92 53.34 11.84
CA VAL A 19 13.76 52.79 12.94
C VAL A 19 13.39 53.05 14.42
N VAL A 20 13.09 51.98 15.20
CA VAL A 20 13.79 51.55 16.46
C VAL A 20 13.52 50.04 16.72
N LYS A 21 14.55 49.30 17.18
CA LYS A 21 14.51 48.03 17.98
C LYS A 21 15.46 48.24 19.18
N PRO A 22 15.45 47.42 20.26
CA PRO A 22 14.56 46.30 20.64
C PRO A 22 13.70 46.68 21.88
N GLU A 23 12.81 45.87 22.47
CA GLU A 23 13.02 44.64 23.29
C GLU A 23 11.72 43.84 23.48
N ALA A 24 11.82 42.67 24.10
CA ALA A 24 10.78 41.63 24.13
C ALA A 24 9.69 41.84 25.21
N THR A 25 8.44 41.49 24.87
CA THR A 25 7.49 40.93 25.87
C THR A 25 6.39 40.09 25.23
N THR A 26 6.34 38.81 25.61
CA THR A 26 5.18 37.91 25.66
C THR A 26 4.23 37.80 24.45
N CYS A 27 4.31 36.66 23.75
CA CYS A 27 3.22 36.15 22.93
C CYS A 27 1.95 35.88 23.77
N LYS A 28 0.80 36.36 23.30
CA LYS A 28 -0.50 35.74 23.53
C LYS A 28 -1.18 35.52 22.18
N HIS A 29 -0.95 34.36 21.58
CA HIS A 29 -1.78 33.88 20.47
C HIS A 29 -3.10 33.33 21.02
N SER A 30 -3.98 34.24 21.47
CA SER A 30 -5.42 33.97 21.46
C SER A 30 -5.95 34.48 20.13
N ILE A 31 -6.06 33.61 19.12
CA ILE A 31 -6.70 33.92 17.84
C ILE A 31 -8.22 33.82 18.07
N PRO A 32 -8.98 34.93 18.13
CA PRO A 32 -10.40 34.90 18.46
C PRO A 32 -11.23 34.91 17.17
N TRP A 33 -10.98 33.93 16.29
CA TRP A 33 -11.65 33.79 14.99
C TRP A 33 -11.97 32.33 14.66
N MET A 34 -12.71 31.65 15.55
CA MET A 34 -13.56 30.53 15.15
C MET A 34 -14.94 31.06 14.71
N GLN A 35 -14.98 31.61 13.49
CA GLN A 35 -16.16 31.52 12.65
C GLN A 35 -15.76 30.71 11.41
N ALA A 36 -15.81 29.39 11.57
CA ALA A 36 -15.50 28.43 10.53
C ALA A 36 -16.61 28.46 9.46
N PHE A 37 -16.40 29.24 8.41
CA PHE A 37 -16.97 28.96 7.09
C PHE A 37 -15.98 28.06 6.36
N THR A 38 -16.09 26.75 6.59
CA THR A 38 -15.27 25.71 5.97
C THR A 38 -15.75 25.45 4.54
N ASN A 39 -15.18 26.19 3.58
CA ASN A 39 -15.39 25.90 2.16
C ASN A 39 -14.67 24.59 1.80
N GLU A 40 -15.41 23.56 1.41
CA GLU A 40 -14.84 22.28 0.94
C GLU A 40 -15.23 22.01 -0.52
N GLN A 41 -14.30 21.46 -1.31
CA GLN A 41 -14.59 21.03 -2.67
C GLN A 41 -15.03 19.56 -2.71
N PHE A 42 -16.10 19.30 -3.45
CA PHE A 42 -16.64 17.97 -3.73
C PHE A 42 -16.68 17.69 -5.24
N ILE A 43 -16.37 16.45 -5.59
CA ILE A 43 -16.58 15.84 -6.89
C ILE A 43 -17.95 15.16 -6.85
N ILE A 44 -18.88 15.66 -7.64
CA ILE A 44 -20.19 15.03 -7.86
C ILE A 44 -20.07 14.21 -9.14
N SER A 45 -19.92 12.89 -9.03
CA SER A 45 -19.84 11.99 -10.19
C SER A 45 -21.23 11.53 -10.63
N PHE A 46 -21.46 11.43 -11.93
CA PHE A 46 -22.71 11.05 -12.57
C PHE A 46 -22.56 9.71 -13.31
N LYS A 47 -23.69 9.04 -13.59
CA LYS A 47 -23.73 7.76 -14.32
C LYS A 47 -23.60 7.88 -15.85
N LYS A 48 -23.40 9.10 -16.37
CA LYS A 48 -23.42 9.43 -17.80
C LYS A 48 -22.44 10.55 -18.11
N TYR A 49 -21.80 10.48 -19.27
CA TYR A 49 -21.11 11.62 -19.88
C TYR A 49 -22.12 12.58 -20.52
N GLN A 50 -22.05 13.86 -20.17
CA GLN A 50 -22.83 14.95 -20.77
C GLN A 50 -21.99 16.24 -20.81
N SER A 51 -22.52 17.33 -21.37
CA SER A 51 -21.92 18.64 -21.16
C SER A 51 -22.12 19.06 -19.70
N GLU A 52 -21.16 19.80 -19.15
CA GLU A 52 -21.21 20.27 -17.75
C GLU A 52 -22.46 21.13 -17.47
N ALA A 53 -22.95 21.87 -18.48
CA ALA A 53 -24.19 22.64 -18.41
C ALA A 53 -25.45 21.78 -18.23
N LEU A 54 -25.48 20.53 -18.72
CA LEU A 54 -26.62 19.63 -18.53
C LEU A 54 -26.61 18.99 -17.14
N HIS A 55 -25.44 18.53 -16.67
CA HIS A 55 -25.27 18.10 -15.28
C HIS A 55 -25.63 19.23 -14.31
N TRP A 56 -25.17 20.44 -14.61
CA TRP A 56 -25.52 21.65 -13.87
C TRP A 56 -27.04 21.87 -13.83
N SER A 57 -27.73 21.84 -14.98
CA SER A 57 -29.18 22.05 -15.05
C SER A 57 -29.96 21.06 -14.19
N SER A 58 -29.54 19.80 -14.16
CA SER A 58 -30.14 18.74 -13.33
C SER A 58 -29.89 18.96 -11.83
N PHE A 59 -28.73 19.51 -11.48
CA PHE A 59 -28.34 19.81 -10.09
C PHE A 59 -29.01 21.09 -9.56
N GLU A 60 -29.00 22.15 -10.36
CA GLU A 60 -29.61 23.46 -10.09
C GLU A 60 -31.10 23.33 -9.82
N ALA A 61 -31.83 22.54 -10.63
CA ALA A 61 -33.27 22.35 -10.47
C ALA A 61 -33.68 21.82 -9.08
N ILE A 62 -32.79 21.06 -8.42
CA ILE A 62 -33.05 20.43 -7.12
C ILE A 62 -32.52 21.30 -5.98
N ILE A 63 -31.31 21.87 -6.11
CA ILE A 63 -30.80 22.83 -5.13
C ILE A 63 -31.67 24.10 -5.03
N THR A 64 -32.20 24.61 -6.15
CA THR A 64 -33.08 25.80 -6.16
C THR A 64 -34.36 25.59 -5.35
N VAL A 65 -34.85 24.35 -5.23
CA VAL A 65 -36.03 24.04 -4.39
C VAL A 65 -35.67 23.94 -2.91
N TRP A 66 -34.42 23.58 -2.59
CA TRP A 66 -33.99 23.22 -1.24
C TRP A 66 -33.25 24.35 -0.52
N ASP A 67 -32.19 24.89 -1.12
CA ASP A 67 -31.50 26.10 -0.66
C ASP A 67 -30.84 26.85 -1.86
N PRO A 68 -31.50 27.89 -2.40
CA PRO A 68 -30.95 28.71 -3.49
C PRO A 68 -29.60 29.36 -3.20
N SER A 69 -29.18 29.52 -1.93
CA SER A 69 -27.89 30.15 -1.61
C SER A 69 -26.71 29.29 -2.08
N LEU A 70 -26.88 27.96 -2.09
CA LEU A 70 -25.86 27.00 -2.52
C LEU A 70 -25.61 27.03 -4.03
N ILE A 71 -26.50 27.61 -4.84
CA ILE A 71 -26.29 27.80 -6.29
C ILE A 71 -24.99 28.59 -6.54
N SER A 72 -24.69 29.56 -5.67
CA SER A 72 -23.48 30.41 -5.77
C SER A 72 -22.16 29.66 -5.54
N SER A 73 -22.22 28.39 -5.16
CA SER A 73 -21.08 27.62 -4.66
C SER A 73 -20.51 26.58 -5.64
N ILE A 74 -21.07 26.44 -6.85
CA ILE A 74 -20.60 25.48 -7.86
C ILE A 74 -19.55 26.10 -8.79
N SER A 75 -18.51 25.32 -9.13
CA SER A 75 -17.46 25.68 -10.08
C SER A 75 -17.72 24.99 -11.42
N LEU A 76 -18.04 25.78 -12.46
CA LEU A 76 -18.21 25.29 -13.83
C LEU A 76 -16.94 25.59 -14.65
N ARG A 77 -16.40 24.56 -15.31
CA ARG A 77 -15.16 24.60 -16.12
C ARG A 77 -15.43 24.83 -17.62
N ASN A 78 -16.66 24.57 -18.06
CA ASN A 78 -17.14 24.61 -19.44
C ASN A 78 -16.21 23.88 -20.45
N PRO A 79 -15.90 22.58 -20.24
CA PRO A 79 -15.06 21.81 -21.14
C PRO A 79 -15.70 21.65 -22.52
N LYS A 80 -14.86 21.51 -23.56
CA LYS A 80 -15.29 21.28 -24.95
C LYS A 80 -15.62 19.82 -25.26
N TYR A 81 -15.46 18.94 -24.30
CA TYR A 81 -15.69 17.49 -24.36
C TYR A 81 -16.70 17.10 -23.27
N PRO A 82 -17.39 15.95 -23.40
CA PRO A 82 -18.29 15.46 -22.36
C PRO A 82 -17.52 15.16 -21.07
N THR A 83 -18.16 15.41 -19.92
CA THR A 83 -17.64 15.06 -18.60
C THR A 83 -18.71 14.29 -17.82
N ASP A 84 -18.29 13.52 -16.83
CA ASP A 84 -19.15 12.77 -15.92
C ASP A 84 -19.19 13.37 -14.51
N PHE A 85 -18.59 14.55 -14.27
CA PHE A 85 -18.61 15.15 -12.93
C PHE A 85 -18.69 16.68 -12.89
N LEU A 86 -19.16 17.19 -11.75
CA LEU A 86 -19.13 18.61 -11.37
C LEU A 86 -18.20 18.84 -10.18
N LEU A 87 -17.64 20.04 -10.08
CA LEU A 87 -16.95 20.53 -8.88
C LEU A 87 -17.84 21.47 -8.08
N TRP A 88 -18.02 21.19 -6.80
CA TRP A 88 -18.90 21.94 -5.91
C TRP A 88 -18.18 22.37 -4.63
N ASN A 89 -18.11 23.69 -4.38
CA ASN A 89 -17.50 24.26 -3.19
C ASN A 89 -18.54 24.39 -2.06
N LEU A 90 -19.00 23.29 -1.48
CA LEU A 90 -20.06 23.32 -0.47
C LEU A 90 -19.66 24.21 0.73
N GLN A 91 -20.50 25.21 1.02
CA GLN A 91 -20.44 26.02 2.24
C GLN A 91 -21.43 25.48 3.27
N TRP A 92 -21.00 25.33 4.51
CA TRP A 92 -21.82 24.80 5.60
C TRP A 92 -21.51 25.47 6.95
N THR A 93 -22.43 25.31 7.91
CA THR A 93 -22.35 25.95 9.24
C THR A 93 -22.33 24.95 10.41
N SER A 94 -22.67 23.69 10.17
CA SER A 94 -22.41 22.56 11.08
C SER A 94 -22.23 21.25 10.30
N GLU A 95 -21.49 20.28 10.85
CA GLU A 95 -21.24 18.98 10.20
C GLU A 95 -22.55 18.20 9.98
N SER A 96 -23.49 18.28 10.94
CA SER A 96 -24.84 17.72 10.78
C SER A 96 -25.61 18.33 9.60
N GLN A 97 -25.42 19.63 9.32
CA GLN A 97 -25.97 20.27 8.13
C GLN A 97 -25.34 19.64 6.89
N ARG A 98 -24.00 19.62 6.80
CA ARG A 98 -23.23 19.05 5.68
C ARG A 98 -23.67 17.62 5.34
N ILE A 99 -23.68 16.72 6.32
CA ILE A 99 -24.10 15.32 6.15
C ILE A 99 -25.53 15.26 5.58
N HIS A 100 -26.46 16.05 6.13
CA HIS A 100 -27.83 16.11 5.64
C HIS A 100 -27.89 16.56 4.16
N ILE A 101 -27.11 17.57 3.75
CA ILE A 101 -27.07 18.02 2.35
C ILE A 101 -26.62 16.89 1.42
N LEU A 102 -25.47 16.28 1.75
CA LEU A 102 -24.84 15.25 0.93
C LEU A 102 -25.75 14.02 0.78
N THR A 103 -26.39 13.59 1.87
CA THR A 103 -27.37 12.49 1.84
C THR A 103 -28.58 12.84 0.96
N GLN A 104 -29.21 14.00 1.17
CA GLN A 104 -30.41 14.36 0.41
C GLN A 104 -30.17 14.50 -1.08
N ILE A 105 -29.05 15.08 -1.50
CA ILE A 105 -28.66 15.17 -2.92
C ILE A 105 -28.44 13.77 -3.52
N SER A 106 -27.73 12.89 -2.82
CA SER A 106 -27.47 11.51 -3.27
C SER A 106 -28.77 10.69 -3.43
N GLU A 107 -29.75 10.90 -2.55
CA GLU A 107 -31.06 10.23 -2.59
C GLU A 107 -32.00 10.78 -3.68
N HIS A 108 -32.01 12.10 -3.90
CA HIS A 108 -32.99 12.74 -4.79
C HIS A 108 -32.54 12.84 -6.25
N ILE A 109 -31.24 12.71 -6.56
CA ILE A 109 -30.72 12.77 -7.93
C ILE A 109 -30.29 11.37 -8.39
N PRO A 110 -31.18 10.56 -9.00
CA PRO A 110 -30.89 9.17 -9.35
C PRO A 110 -29.78 9.02 -10.41
N GLU A 111 -29.38 10.10 -11.08
CA GLU A 111 -28.27 10.12 -12.03
C GLU A 111 -26.88 10.27 -11.38
N ILE A 112 -26.81 10.70 -10.12
CA ILE A 112 -25.56 10.74 -9.36
C ILE A 112 -25.09 9.29 -9.11
N LYS A 113 -23.79 9.08 -9.33
CA LYS A 113 -23.04 7.86 -9.03
C LYS A 113 -22.48 7.91 -7.61
N ALA A 114 -21.81 9.00 -7.27
CA ALA A 114 -21.17 9.24 -5.98
C ALA A 114 -20.96 10.74 -5.74
N ILE A 115 -20.80 11.12 -4.47
CA ILE A 115 -20.28 12.44 -4.08
C ILE A 115 -19.08 12.16 -3.18
N SER A 116 -17.92 12.64 -3.60
CA SER A 116 -16.64 12.45 -2.90
C SER A 116 -15.97 13.79 -2.68
N ARG A 117 -15.09 13.92 -1.69
CA ARG A 117 -14.27 15.13 -1.54
C ARG A 117 -13.28 15.22 -2.70
N ASN A 118 -13.03 16.41 -3.22
CA ASN A 118 -11.87 16.66 -4.08
C ASN A 118 -10.64 16.73 -3.18
N GLN A 119 -9.75 15.75 -3.26
CA GLN A 119 -8.55 15.68 -2.44
C GLN A 119 -7.33 16.13 -3.26
N LEU A 120 -6.25 16.54 -2.60
CA LEU A 120 -4.94 16.42 -3.25
C LEU A 120 -4.58 14.93 -3.32
N MET A 121 -3.84 14.51 -4.34
CA MET A 121 -3.31 13.15 -4.36
C MET A 121 -1.86 13.16 -3.86
N GLN A 122 -1.48 12.13 -3.08
CA GLN A 122 -0.12 11.96 -2.57
C GLN A 122 0.87 11.48 -3.67
N GLY A 123 0.97 12.22 -4.78
CA GLY A 123 1.83 11.88 -5.90
C GLY A 123 3.29 12.29 -5.67
N GLN A 124 4.21 11.32 -5.56
CA GLN A 124 5.64 11.62 -5.59
C GLN A 124 6.16 11.71 -7.03
N VAL A 125 6.74 12.86 -7.39
CA VAL A 125 7.45 13.06 -8.66
C VAL A 125 8.94 13.27 -8.40
N LEU A 126 9.79 12.49 -9.07
CA LEU A 126 11.24 12.66 -8.99
C LEU A 126 11.66 13.95 -9.71
N SER A 127 12.27 14.89 -9.00
CA SER A 127 12.79 16.11 -9.62
C SER A 127 14.00 15.81 -10.49
N ALA A 128 13.87 16.00 -11.81
CA ALA A 128 14.98 15.83 -12.76
C ALA A 128 16.13 16.84 -12.52
N SER A 129 15.89 17.91 -11.74
CA SER A 129 16.90 18.89 -11.36
C SER A 129 17.92 18.38 -10.33
N ASN A 130 17.50 17.45 -9.44
CA ASN A 130 18.27 16.90 -8.32
C ASN A 130 18.89 15.52 -8.61
N ALA A 131 18.56 14.90 -9.74
CA ALA A 131 19.16 13.63 -10.12
C ALA A 131 20.69 13.73 -10.29
N SER A 132 21.40 12.63 -10.03
CA SER A 132 22.85 12.54 -10.23
C SER A 132 23.19 12.82 -11.69
N LYS A 133 23.77 13.99 -11.97
CA LYS A 133 24.20 14.41 -13.32
C LYS A 133 25.53 13.75 -13.68
N THR A 134 25.59 12.41 -13.62
CA THR A 134 26.66 11.64 -14.26
C THR A 134 26.63 11.94 -15.76
N PRO A 135 27.69 12.51 -16.35
CA PRO A 135 27.71 12.79 -17.78
C PRO A 135 27.59 11.48 -18.55
N PHE A 136 26.63 11.40 -19.48
CA PHE A 136 26.50 10.27 -20.38
C PHE A 136 27.82 10.09 -21.15
N LYS A 137 28.60 9.09 -20.75
CA LYS A 137 29.61 8.50 -21.62
C LYS A 137 28.89 7.47 -22.45
N ALA A 138 28.93 7.62 -23.77
CA ALA A 138 28.48 6.58 -24.67
C ALA A 138 29.31 5.31 -24.41
N SER A 139 28.76 4.36 -23.65
CA SER A 139 29.28 3.00 -23.59
C SER A 139 29.07 2.36 -24.95
N ASP A 140 30.02 1.50 -25.35
CA ASP A 140 30.12 0.98 -26.71
C ASP A 140 29.10 -0.15 -26.97
N HIS A 141 27.81 0.18 -26.89
CA HIS A 141 26.69 -0.71 -27.24
C HIS A 141 26.31 -0.59 -28.72
N SER A 142 27.31 -0.39 -29.57
CA SER A 142 27.18 -0.39 -31.03
C SER A 142 26.76 -1.75 -31.62
N GLN A 143 26.76 -2.81 -30.81
CA GLN A 143 26.46 -4.19 -31.23
C GLN A 143 25.15 -4.80 -30.67
N THR A 144 24.40 -4.13 -29.78
CA THR A 144 23.15 -4.70 -29.23
C THR A 144 21.91 -4.26 -30.01
N ASN A 145 20.97 -5.19 -30.19
CA ASN A 145 19.63 -4.96 -30.77
C ASN A 145 18.66 -4.25 -29.79
N SER A 146 19.15 -3.87 -28.61
CA SER A 146 18.37 -3.30 -27.51
C SER A 146 18.42 -1.78 -27.49
N VAL A 147 17.43 -1.18 -26.82
CA VAL A 147 17.37 0.23 -26.43
C VAL A 147 16.90 0.28 -24.98
N ASN A 148 17.66 0.94 -24.09
CA ASN A 148 17.37 1.00 -22.64
C ASN A 148 17.02 -0.38 -22.03
N GLY A 149 17.79 -1.42 -22.38
CA GLY A 149 17.58 -2.78 -21.87
C GLY A 149 16.35 -3.52 -22.43
N VAL A 150 15.54 -2.90 -23.28
CA VAL A 150 14.46 -3.58 -24.02
C VAL A 150 15.07 -4.22 -25.27
N ASP A 151 15.13 -5.55 -25.28
CA ASP A 151 15.63 -6.34 -26.41
C ASP A 151 14.71 -6.24 -27.64
N TYR A 152 15.26 -6.49 -28.84
CA TYR A 152 14.55 -6.56 -30.13
C TYR A 152 13.95 -5.24 -30.67
N VAL A 153 14.17 -4.10 -30.00
CA VAL A 153 13.64 -2.79 -30.43
C VAL A 153 14.17 -2.37 -31.80
N LYS A 154 15.47 -2.54 -32.08
CA LYS A 154 16.06 -2.10 -33.37
C LYS A 154 15.58 -2.98 -34.54
N ASP A 155 15.36 -4.27 -34.33
CA ASP A 155 14.74 -5.16 -35.33
C ASP A 155 13.26 -4.85 -35.55
N ALA A 156 12.51 -4.48 -34.52
CA ALA A 156 11.13 -4.01 -34.67
C ALA A 156 11.10 -2.76 -35.57
N TRP A 157 12.00 -1.81 -35.35
CA TRP A 157 12.15 -0.62 -36.22
C TRP A 157 12.54 -0.96 -37.66
N GLN A 158 13.44 -1.93 -37.88
CA GLN A 158 13.81 -2.41 -39.22
C GLN A 158 12.63 -3.08 -39.95
N ARG A 159 11.76 -3.77 -39.19
CA ARG A 159 10.49 -4.34 -39.69
C ARG A 159 9.40 -3.29 -39.92
N GLY A 160 9.67 -2.01 -39.64
CA GLY A 160 8.74 -0.90 -39.81
C GLY A 160 7.76 -0.71 -38.64
N PHE A 161 7.97 -1.37 -37.49
CA PHE A 161 7.19 -1.14 -36.28
C PHE A 161 7.92 -0.12 -35.42
N LYS A 162 7.38 1.10 -35.31
CA LYS A 162 7.99 2.24 -34.61
C LYS A 162 7.00 3.00 -33.72
N GLY A 163 5.78 2.48 -33.52
CA GLY A 163 4.71 3.18 -32.79
C GLY A 163 3.72 3.93 -33.68
N GLN A 164 3.84 3.84 -35.01
CA GLN A 164 2.98 4.58 -35.94
C GLN A 164 1.48 4.37 -35.68
N ASN A 165 0.73 5.47 -35.74
CA ASN A 165 -0.70 5.54 -35.44
C ASN A 165 -1.08 5.13 -34.00
N VAL A 166 -0.15 5.05 -33.04
CA VAL A 166 -0.48 4.83 -31.61
C VAL A 166 -0.49 6.17 -30.89
N LYS A 167 -1.60 6.49 -30.23
CA LYS A 167 -1.78 7.71 -29.43
C LYS A 167 -1.46 7.42 -27.96
N ILE A 168 -0.53 8.17 -27.38
CA ILE A 168 -0.04 7.95 -26.01
C ILE A 168 -0.25 9.21 -25.17
N GLY A 169 -0.99 9.07 -24.07
CA GLY A 169 -1.15 10.11 -23.05
C GLY A 169 -0.07 10.00 -21.99
N VAL A 170 0.72 11.05 -21.81
CA VAL A 170 1.74 11.14 -20.74
C VAL A 170 1.24 12.10 -19.67
N PHE A 171 0.89 11.57 -18.49
CA PHE A 171 0.36 12.34 -17.36
C PHE A 171 1.48 12.54 -16.35
N ASP A 172 1.96 13.78 -16.26
CA ASP A 172 3.22 14.09 -15.56
C ASP A 172 3.30 15.62 -15.28
N THR A 173 4.51 16.15 -15.09
CA THR A 173 4.79 17.59 -14.99
C THR A 173 4.63 18.35 -16.31
N GLY A 174 4.20 17.67 -17.38
CA GLY A 174 3.96 18.23 -18.70
C GLY A 174 5.10 18.00 -19.68
N LEU A 175 5.10 18.76 -20.78
CA LEU A 175 6.11 18.68 -21.83
C LEU A 175 6.55 20.09 -22.19
N ALA A 176 7.84 20.40 -22.04
CA ALA A 176 8.35 21.74 -22.35
C ALA A 176 8.06 22.09 -23.83
N PRO A 177 7.38 23.22 -24.15
CA PRO A 177 6.99 23.52 -25.53
C PRO A 177 8.18 23.62 -26.52
N SER A 178 9.36 24.02 -26.04
CA SER A 178 10.62 24.01 -26.81
C SER A 178 11.07 22.62 -27.22
N SER A 179 10.67 21.59 -26.47
CA SER A 179 11.09 20.20 -26.71
C SER A 179 10.34 19.54 -27.86
N ARG A 180 9.24 20.12 -28.38
CA ARG A 180 8.47 19.58 -29.52
C ARG A 180 9.34 19.24 -30.75
N GLN A 181 10.43 19.97 -30.96
CA GLN A 181 11.40 19.70 -32.04
C GLN A 181 12.21 18.39 -31.87
N HIS A 182 12.14 17.76 -30.70
CA HIS A 182 12.84 16.53 -30.32
C HIS A 182 11.92 15.30 -30.34
N PHE A 183 10.82 15.40 -31.07
CA PHE A 183 9.82 14.36 -31.32
C PHE A 183 9.38 14.43 -32.78
N HIS A 184 8.84 13.33 -33.32
CA HIS A 184 8.21 13.37 -34.64
C HIS A 184 6.77 13.86 -34.56
N HIS A 185 5.99 13.39 -33.56
CA HIS A 185 4.55 13.68 -33.44
C HIS A 185 4.20 14.08 -31.99
N VAL A 186 3.91 15.36 -31.78
CA VAL A 186 3.32 15.89 -30.53
C VAL A 186 2.04 16.60 -30.90
N GLU A 187 0.92 15.92 -30.67
CA GLU A 187 -0.41 16.37 -31.12
C GLU A 187 -1.00 17.43 -30.19
N ASP A 188 -0.79 17.28 -28.87
CA ASP A 188 -1.28 18.24 -27.88
C ASP A 188 -0.37 18.34 -26.65
N ILE A 189 -0.41 19.50 -25.99
CA ILE A 189 0.17 19.74 -24.66
C ILE A 189 -0.85 20.54 -23.87
N THR A 190 -1.44 19.91 -22.84
CA THR A 190 -2.50 20.47 -22.01
C THR A 190 -2.04 20.69 -20.57
N ASN A 191 -2.71 21.59 -19.85
CA ASN A 191 -2.48 21.85 -18.43
C ASN A 191 -3.81 21.82 -17.68
N TRP A 192 -3.83 21.02 -16.62
CA TRP A 192 -5.00 20.73 -15.78
C TRP A 192 -4.88 21.36 -14.39
N THR A 193 -3.74 21.99 -14.11
CA THR A 193 -3.44 22.67 -12.85
C THR A 193 -4.04 24.08 -12.82
N ASN A 194 -3.94 24.73 -11.66
CA ASN A 194 -4.25 26.15 -11.48
C ASN A 194 -3.14 27.11 -11.95
N GLU A 195 -1.97 26.62 -12.39
CA GLU A 195 -0.90 27.45 -12.95
C GLU A 195 -1.21 27.84 -14.41
N GLN A 196 -0.74 29.01 -14.86
CA GLN A 196 -1.07 29.53 -16.19
C GLN A 196 -0.15 29.00 -17.32
N ASP A 197 1.01 28.43 -16.99
CA ASP A 197 2.06 28.08 -17.95
C ASP A 197 2.06 26.59 -18.33
N LEU A 198 2.38 26.30 -19.59
CA LEU A 198 2.65 24.95 -20.12
C LEU A 198 4.10 24.50 -19.90
N VAL A 199 4.84 25.17 -19.02
CA VAL A 199 6.27 24.91 -18.81
C VAL A 199 6.44 23.69 -17.90
N ASP A 200 7.11 22.66 -18.42
CA ASP A 200 7.67 21.58 -17.60
C ASP A 200 8.88 22.11 -16.82
N SER A 201 8.60 22.75 -15.69
CA SER A 201 9.58 23.35 -14.78
C SER A 201 10.43 22.32 -14.03
N ASN A 202 9.93 21.09 -13.89
CA ASN A 202 10.63 19.97 -13.27
C ASN A 202 11.57 19.27 -14.28
N GLY A 203 11.07 18.99 -15.49
CA GLY A 203 11.76 18.27 -16.56
C GLY A 203 11.45 16.76 -16.61
N HIS A 204 10.72 16.23 -15.63
CA HIS A 204 10.39 14.81 -15.52
C HIS A 204 9.49 14.33 -16.67
N GLY A 205 8.36 15.00 -16.90
CA GLY A 205 7.43 14.64 -17.98
C GLY A 205 8.05 14.72 -19.39
N THR A 206 8.92 15.71 -19.64
CA THR A 206 9.68 15.79 -20.89
C THR A 206 10.63 14.60 -21.07
N PHE A 207 11.28 14.14 -19.99
CA PHE A 207 12.14 12.95 -20.02
C PHE A 207 11.33 11.68 -20.25
N VAL A 208 10.22 11.49 -19.53
CA VAL A 208 9.31 10.35 -19.66
C VAL A 208 8.77 10.23 -21.08
N ALA A 209 8.24 11.32 -21.65
CA ALA A 209 7.82 11.36 -23.05
C ALA A 209 8.99 11.01 -24.00
N GLY A 210 10.20 11.52 -23.72
CA GLY A 210 11.42 11.22 -24.45
C GLY A 210 11.79 9.73 -24.49
N VAL A 211 11.68 9.02 -23.37
CA VAL A 211 11.91 7.56 -23.31
C VAL A 211 10.90 6.79 -24.17
N ILE A 212 9.67 7.29 -24.30
CA ILE A 212 8.63 6.70 -25.15
C ILE A 212 8.91 6.98 -26.64
N ALA A 213 9.01 8.25 -27.04
CA ALA A 213 8.97 8.65 -28.46
C ALA A 213 9.97 9.76 -28.86
N GLY A 214 11.02 10.01 -28.07
CA GLY A 214 12.05 11.00 -28.40
C GLY A 214 12.81 10.65 -29.68
N SER A 215 13.14 11.67 -30.49
CA SER A 215 13.83 11.52 -31.78
C SER A 215 15.28 12.06 -31.78
N VAL A 216 15.86 12.30 -30.59
CA VAL A 216 17.24 12.77 -30.45
C VAL A 216 18.26 11.64 -30.63
N ASP A 217 19.24 11.88 -31.52
CA ASP A 217 20.38 10.99 -31.73
C ASP A 217 21.13 10.71 -30.42
N GLY A 218 21.32 9.42 -30.12
CA GLY A 218 21.96 8.95 -28.88
C GLY A 218 21.00 8.64 -27.73
N CYS A 219 19.74 9.08 -27.80
CA CYS A 219 18.70 8.73 -26.82
C CYS A 219 17.30 8.65 -27.45
N LEU A 220 17.20 7.95 -28.58
CA LEU A 220 15.93 7.62 -29.23
C LEU A 220 15.00 6.87 -28.27
N GLY A 221 13.74 7.31 -28.22
CA GLY A 221 12.68 6.61 -27.50
C GLY A 221 12.34 5.27 -28.16
N ILE A 222 11.68 4.38 -27.41
CA ILE A 222 11.37 3.01 -27.85
C ILE A 222 10.44 2.98 -29.09
N ALA A 223 9.50 3.92 -29.18
CA ALA A 223 8.48 4.04 -30.22
C ALA A 223 8.46 5.47 -30.81
N PRO A 224 9.48 5.85 -31.61
CA PRO A 224 9.69 7.25 -32.04
C PRO A 224 8.62 7.80 -33.01
N GLU A 225 7.78 6.94 -33.61
CA GLU A 225 6.68 7.34 -34.50
C GLU A 225 5.31 7.34 -33.80
N ALA A 226 5.27 7.23 -32.47
CA ALA A 226 4.03 7.36 -31.70
C ALA A 226 3.61 8.84 -31.53
N SER A 227 2.31 9.10 -31.51
CA SER A 227 1.72 10.42 -31.28
C SER A 227 1.62 10.71 -29.79
N ILE A 228 2.41 11.67 -29.30
CA ILE A 228 2.41 12.08 -27.89
C ILE A 228 1.36 13.15 -27.62
N TYR A 229 0.56 12.92 -26.58
CA TYR A 229 -0.34 13.88 -25.94
C TYR A 229 0.16 14.10 -24.51
N ALA A 230 0.61 15.31 -24.19
CA ALA A 230 1.14 15.61 -22.86
C ALA A 230 0.07 16.25 -21.97
N PHE A 231 -0.11 15.71 -20.76
CA PHE A 231 -1.05 16.16 -19.75
C PHE A 231 -0.26 16.64 -18.53
N ARG A 232 -0.11 17.96 -18.36
CA ARG A 232 0.43 18.54 -17.13
C ARG A 232 -0.64 18.48 -16.05
N VAL A 233 -0.44 17.59 -15.08
CA VAL A 233 -1.35 17.37 -13.93
C VAL A 233 -0.71 17.78 -12.60
N PHE A 234 0.60 18.03 -12.57
CA PHE A 234 1.32 18.55 -11.40
C PHE A 234 1.66 20.03 -11.54
N THR A 235 1.49 20.79 -10.45
CA THR A 235 2.05 22.15 -10.34
C THR A 235 3.59 22.10 -10.31
N SER A 236 4.23 23.26 -10.36
CA SER A 236 5.68 23.39 -10.16
C SER A 236 6.12 23.02 -8.74
N GLU A 237 5.16 22.99 -7.80
CA GLU A 237 5.33 22.57 -6.40
C GLU A 237 4.96 21.08 -6.19
N SER A 238 4.70 20.34 -7.26
CA SER A 238 4.24 18.93 -7.26
C SER A 238 2.90 18.68 -6.58
N VAL A 239 2.06 19.72 -6.45
CA VAL A 239 0.66 19.60 -6.04
C VAL A 239 -0.17 19.05 -7.19
N VAL A 240 -1.12 18.15 -6.87
CA VAL A 240 -2.10 17.62 -7.81
C VAL A 240 -3.41 17.32 -7.08
N TYR A 241 -4.55 17.45 -7.75
CA TYR A 241 -5.88 17.11 -7.21
C TYR A 241 -6.52 15.96 -7.98
N THR A 242 -7.32 15.14 -7.29
CA THR A 242 -8.15 14.07 -7.87
C THR A 242 -8.87 14.55 -9.13
N SER A 243 -9.59 15.67 -9.03
CA SER A 243 -10.39 16.21 -10.14
C SER A 243 -9.58 16.60 -11.38
N TRP A 244 -8.31 16.96 -11.23
CA TRP A 244 -7.44 17.26 -12.37
C TRP A 244 -7.14 15.98 -13.17
N PHE A 245 -6.89 14.86 -12.49
CA PHE A 245 -6.81 13.55 -13.14
C PHE A 245 -8.13 13.12 -13.77
N LEU A 246 -9.26 13.30 -13.07
CA LEU A 246 -10.56 12.89 -13.60
C LEU A 246 -10.87 13.57 -14.94
N ASP A 247 -10.63 14.88 -15.03
CA ASP A 247 -10.91 15.66 -16.24
C ASP A 247 -9.88 15.39 -17.36
N ALA A 248 -8.61 15.21 -17.00
CA ALA A 248 -7.56 14.81 -17.93
C ALA A 248 -7.82 13.42 -18.53
N ILE A 249 -8.30 12.46 -17.73
CA ILE A 249 -8.70 11.14 -18.21
C ILE A 249 -9.98 11.22 -19.06
N ASN A 250 -10.95 12.07 -18.70
CA ASN A 250 -12.13 12.33 -19.54
C ASN A 250 -11.74 12.87 -20.92
N TYR A 251 -10.74 13.75 -21.00
CA TYR A 251 -10.20 14.22 -22.28
C TYR A 251 -9.42 13.14 -23.03
N ALA A 252 -8.66 12.29 -22.35
CA ALA A 252 -7.99 11.14 -22.96
C ALA A 252 -8.98 10.11 -23.55
N ILE A 253 -10.12 9.87 -22.86
CA ILE A 253 -11.23 9.05 -23.37
C ILE A 253 -11.87 9.71 -24.60
N TYR A 254 -12.15 11.02 -24.55
CA TYR A 254 -12.68 11.78 -25.69
C TYR A 254 -11.75 11.77 -26.92
N LEU A 255 -10.43 11.80 -26.71
CA LEU A 255 -9.43 11.70 -27.77
C LEU A 255 -9.23 10.29 -28.32
N GLU A 256 -9.84 9.27 -27.70
CA GLU A 256 -9.63 7.84 -27.99
C GLU A 256 -8.12 7.51 -28.00
N LEU A 257 -7.42 7.81 -26.90
CA LEU A 257 -6.01 7.42 -26.73
C LEU A 257 -5.88 5.91 -26.57
N ASP A 258 -4.76 5.32 -27.01
CA ASP A 258 -4.52 3.87 -26.90
C ASP A 258 -3.87 3.49 -25.58
N VAL A 259 -2.94 4.32 -25.09
CA VAL A 259 -2.13 4.04 -23.90
C VAL A 259 -2.01 5.28 -23.02
N LEU A 260 -2.21 5.13 -21.71
CA LEU A 260 -1.86 6.14 -20.71
C LEU A 260 -0.61 5.68 -19.95
N ASN A 261 0.36 6.58 -19.82
CA ASN A 261 1.56 6.37 -19.03
C ASN A 261 1.54 7.23 -17.78
N PHE A 262 1.48 6.57 -16.62
CA PHE A 262 1.58 7.18 -15.29
C PHE A 262 2.95 6.86 -14.69
N SER A 263 3.93 7.74 -14.92
CA SER A 263 5.28 7.63 -14.35
C SER A 263 5.35 8.11 -12.89
N ILE A 264 4.27 7.92 -12.16
CA ILE A 264 3.89 8.56 -10.91
C ILE A 264 3.04 7.58 -10.09
N GLY A 265 2.91 7.85 -8.80
CA GLY A 265 1.98 7.14 -7.94
C GLY A 265 2.01 7.68 -6.51
N GLY A 266 1.05 7.24 -5.70
CA GLY A 266 0.97 7.48 -4.27
C GLY A 266 0.37 6.26 -3.54
N PRO A 267 0.33 6.25 -2.20
CA PRO A 267 -0.38 5.22 -1.41
C PRO A 267 -1.93 5.27 -1.55
N ASP A 268 -2.43 6.12 -2.44
CA ASP A 268 -3.81 6.57 -2.53
C ASP A 268 -4.71 5.60 -3.34
N PHE A 269 -4.91 4.39 -2.81
CA PHE A 269 -5.89 3.45 -3.34
C PHE A 269 -7.31 3.71 -2.82
N GLU A 270 -7.48 4.67 -1.91
CA GLU A 270 -8.78 5.05 -1.31
C GLU A 270 -9.43 6.30 -1.94
N ASP A 271 -8.74 7.03 -2.82
CA ASP A 271 -9.38 7.90 -3.82
C ASP A 271 -10.20 7.06 -4.81
N LEU A 272 -11.35 6.59 -4.33
CA LEU A 272 -12.33 5.81 -5.10
C LEU A 272 -12.74 6.51 -6.40
N PRO A 273 -12.93 7.85 -6.47
CA PRO A 273 -13.07 8.56 -7.74
C PRO A 273 -11.93 8.31 -8.74
N PHE A 274 -10.67 8.41 -8.32
CA PHE A 274 -9.51 8.14 -9.18
C PHE A 274 -9.45 6.66 -9.58
N VAL A 275 -9.58 5.73 -8.63
CA VAL A 275 -9.56 4.28 -8.88
C VAL A 275 -10.66 3.88 -9.88
N ASP A 276 -11.89 4.35 -9.69
CA ASP A 276 -12.99 4.08 -10.63
C ASP A 276 -12.77 4.73 -12.00
N LYS A 277 -12.05 5.86 -12.09
CA LYS A 277 -11.76 6.54 -13.35
C LYS A 277 -10.66 5.85 -14.16
N VAL A 278 -9.62 5.35 -13.50
CA VAL A 278 -8.61 4.48 -14.12
C VAL A 278 -9.29 3.22 -14.68
N ARG A 279 -10.15 2.60 -13.86
CA ARG A 279 -11.00 1.47 -14.26
C ARG A 279 -11.92 1.81 -15.44
N GLU A 280 -12.48 3.02 -15.48
CA GLU A 280 -13.30 3.47 -16.60
C GLU A 280 -12.48 3.63 -17.89
N ALA A 281 -11.28 4.23 -17.84
CA ALA A 281 -10.38 4.32 -18.98
C ALA A 281 -10.02 2.94 -19.55
N SER A 282 -9.69 1.98 -18.68
CA SER A 282 -9.51 0.58 -19.06
C SER A 282 -10.76 -0.02 -19.71
N SER A 283 -11.97 0.30 -19.21
CA SER A 283 -13.23 -0.18 -19.81
C SER A 283 -13.49 0.38 -21.21
N HIS A 284 -13.00 1.59 -21.50
CA HIS A 284 -13.00 2.21 -22.83
C HIS A 284 -11.92 1.64 -23.78
N GLY A 285 -11.14 0.65 -23.34
CA GLY A 285 -10.11 0.00 -24.14
C GLY A 285 -8.73 0.65 -24.06
N ILE A 286 -8.56 1.66 -23.21
CA ILE A 286 -7.29 2.39 -23.05
C ILE A 286 -6.37 1.60 -22.13
N ILE A 287 -5.15 1.30 -22.58
CA ILE A 287 -4.17 0.53 -21.81
C ILE A 287 -3.47 1.46 -20.81
N VAL A 288 -3.61 1.21 -19.51
CA VAL A 288 -2.92 2.00 -18.48
C VAL A 288 -1.63 1.28 -18.05
N VAL A 289 -0.50 1.99 -18.13
CA VAL A 289 0.82 1.55 -17.67
C VAL A 289 1.30 2.49 -16.58
N SER A 290 1.68 1.94 -15.42
CA SER A 290 2.01 2.75 -14.24
C SER A 290 3.24 2.25 -13.49
N ALA A 291 4.00 3.19 -12.92
CA ALA A 291 5.18 2.92 -12.10
C ALA A 291 4.80 2.30 -10.75
N ALA A 292 5.47 1.23 -10.31
CA ALA A 292 5.11 0.49 -9.10
C ALA A 292 5.42 1.22 -7.76
N GLY A 293 6.34 2.19 -7.77
CA GLY A 293 6.76 2.95 -6.59
C GLY A 293 8.29 2.90 -6.39
N ASN A 294 8.83 3.92 -5.71
CA ASN A 294 10.28 4.10 -5.51
C ASN A 294 10.74 3.97 -4.04
N SER A 295 9.90 3.46 -3.13
CA SER A 295 10.19 3.36 -1.69
C SER A 295 10.83 2.02 -1.26
N GLY A 296 11.28 1.20 -2.22
CA GLY A 296 11.96 -0.07 -1.94
C GLY A 296 13.24 0.08 -1.09
N PRO A 297 13.72 -0.99 -0.43
CA PRO A 297 13.50 -2.40 -0.77
C PRO A 297 12.32 -3.08 -0.07
N TYR A 298 11.47 -2.33 0.64
CA TYR A 298 10.41 -2.87 1.46
C TYR A 298 9.25 -3.50 0.67
N TYR A 299 8.44 -4.28 1.36
CA TYR A 299 7.27 -4.99 0.86
C TYR A 299 5.98 -4.28 1.28
N GLY A 300 4.90 -4.42 0.52
CA GLY A 300 3.59 -3.80 0.84
C GLY A 300 3.43 -2.33 0.39
N ILE A 301 4.48 -1.74 -0.19
CA ILE A 301 4.60 -0.30 -0.49
C ILE A 301 4.33 0.05 -1.97
N LEU A 302 3.44 -0.70 -2.61
CA LEU A 302 3.04 -0.45 -4.00
C LEU A 302 2.21 0.82 -4.11
N THR A 303 2.44 1.61 -5.16
CA THR A 303 1.68 2.85 -5.39
C THR A 303 0.50 2.67 -6.34
N ASN A 304 -0.63 3.30 -5.99
CA ASN A 304 -1.76 3.47 -6.89
C ASN A 304 -1.39 4.37 -8.08
N PRO A 305 -1.82 4.06 -9.32
CA PRO A 305 -2.69 2.94 -9.70
C PRO A 305 -1.97 1.69 -10.24
N ALA A 306 -0.63 1.60 -10.13
CA ALA A 306 0.14 0.44 -10.60
C ALA A 306 -0.20 -0.88 -9.87
N ASP A 307 -0.88 -0.75 -8.75
CA ASP A 307 -1.32 -1.76 -7.82
C ASP A 307 -2.69 -2.38 -8.22
N GLN A 308 -3.48 -1.72 -9.08
CA GLN A 308 -4.80 -2.13 -9.56
C GLN A 308 -4.77 -3.30 -10.56
N MET A 309 -5.83 -4.12 -10.62
CA MET A 309 -5.83 -5.36 -11.43
C MET A 309 -5.75 -5.13 -12.94
N ASP A 310 -6.42 -4.11 -13.47
CA ASP A 310 -6.50 -3.81 -14.91
C ASP A 310 -5.31 -2.98 -15.43
N VAL A 311 -4.59 -2.28 -14.54
CA VAL A 311 -3.37 -1.52 -14.84
C VAL A 311 -2.17 -2.45 -14.98
N ILE A 312 -1.27 -2.15 -15.91
CA ILE A 312 0.05 -2.79 -16.03
C ILE A 312 1.03 -2.08 -15.09
N GLY A 313 1.26 -2.64 -13.91
CA GLY A 313 2.19 -2.12 -12.91
C GLY A 313 3.63 -2.56 -13.19
N VAL A 314 4.56 -1.61 -13.21
CA VAL A 314 5.94 -1.84 -13.69
C VAL A 314 6.98 -1.58 -12.59
N GLY A 315 7.73 -2.63 -12.24
CA GLY A 315 8.89 -2.56 -11.35
C GLY A 315 10.19 -2.24 -12.09
N GLY A 316 11.22 -1.85 -11.33
CA GLY A 316 12.51 -1.39 -11.87
C GLY A 316 13.65 -2.40 -11.66
N LEU A 317 14.43 -2.63 -12.72
CA LEU A 317 15.65 -3.44 -12.71
C LEU A 317 16.93 -2.60 -12.73
N THR A 318 18.01 -3.22 -12.28
CA THR A 318 19.40 -2.76 -12.44
C THR A 318 19.90 -2.89 -13.89
N GLU A 319 21.04 -2.27 -14.22
CA GLU A 319 21.60 -2.20 -15.57
C GLU A 319 21.89 -3.58 -16.20
N ASP A 320 22.22 -4.59 -15.40
CA ASP A 320 22.49 -5.96 -15.86
C ASP A 320 21.20 -6.73 -16.24
N LEU A 321 20.03 -6.15 -15.92
CA LEU A 321 18.70 -6.74 -16.10
C LEU A 321 18.53 -8.11 -15.39
N GLN A 322 19.38 -8.41 -14.41
CA GLN A 322 19.35 -9.63 -13.59
C GLN A 322 18.80 -9.35 -12.19
N LYS A 323 19.04 -8.15 -11.63
CA LYS A 323 18.57 -7.79 -10.29
C LYS A 323 17.51 -6.71 -10.27
N ILE A 324 16.65 -6.77 -9.27
CA ILE A 324 15.66 -5.74 -8.95
C ILE A 324 16.38 -4.53 -8.33
N ALA A 325 16.03 -3.33 -8.77
CA ALA A 325 16.59 -2.10 -8.23
C ALA A 325 16.18 -1.93 -6.76
N SER A 326 17.09 -1.45 -5.90
CA SER A 326 16.82 -1.33 -4.45
C SER A 326 15.57 -0.50 -4.16
N PHE A 327 15.42 0.64 -4.84
CA PHE A 327 14.25 1.52 -4.72
C PHE A 327 12.95 0.94 -5.28
N SER A 328 12.97 -0.13 -6.08
CA SER A 328 11.72 -0.65 -6.67
C SER A 328 10.82 -1.19 -5.57
N ALA A 329 9.64 -0.59 -5.44
CA ALA A 329 8.58 -1.09 -4.57
C ALA A 329 8.19 -2.52 -4.93
N ARG A 330 7.76 -3.28 -3.91
CA ARG A 330 7.43 -4.71 -4.00
C ARG A 330 6.05 -4.94 -3.41
N GLY A 331 5.33 -5.91 -3.97
CA GLY A 331 4.10 -6.41 -3.39
C GLY A 331 4.36 -7.21 -2.11
N LEU A 332 3.34 -7.86 -1.55
CA LEU A 332 1.96 -7.99 -2.03
C LEU A 332 1.14 -6.69 -1.93
N THR A 333 -0.06 -6.65 -2.52
CA THR A 333 -1.01 -5.53 -2.35
C THR A 333 -1.59 -5.53 -0.93
N THR A 334 -1.54 -4.40 -0.22
CA THR A 334 -1.85 -4.34 1.22
C THR A 334 -3.34 -4.34 1.56
N TRP A 335 -4.20 -3.74 0.75
CA TRP A 335 -5.64 -3.63 1.03
C TRP A 335 -6.45 -4.94 0.95
N GLU A 336 -5.80 -6.07 0.62
CA GLU A 336 -6.39 -7.41 0.74
C GLU A 336 -5.81 -8.23 1.91
N ILE A 337 -4.87 -7.67 2.70
CA ILE A 337 -4.23 -8.34 3.85
C ILE A 337 -5.26 -8.78 4.91
N ASP A 338 -6.33 -8.00 5.12
CA ASP A 338 -7.42 -8.37 6.03
C ASP A 338 -8.13 -9.67 5.65
N SER A 339 -8.06 -10.07 4.37
CA SER A 339 -8.53 -11.39 3.89
C SER A 339 -7.46 -12.48 3.95
N GLY A 340 -6.29 -12.18 4.53
CA GLY A 340 -5.15 -13.05 4.76
C GLY A 340 -3.88 -12.63 4.02
N TYR A 341 -4.00 -12.25 2.74
CA TYR A 341 -2.87 -12.02 1.81
C TYR A 341 -3.26 -11.12 0.63
N GLY A 342 -2.32 -10.33 0.13
CA GLY A 342 -2.45 -9.57 -1.11
C GLY A 342 -2.24 -10.36 -2.41
N ARG A 343 -2.41 -9.66 -3.53
CA ARG A 343 -2.16 -10.13 -4.89
C ARG A 343 -0.70 -9.97 -5.31
N VAL A 344 -0.31 -10.71 -6.34
CA VAL A 344 0.96 -10.55 -7.05
C VAL A 344 0.97 -9.21 -7.81
N LYS A 345 1.87 -8.34 -7.40
CA LYS A 345 2.26 -7.08 -8.05
C LYS A 345 3.74 -6.80 -7.72
N PRO A 346 4.52 -6.09 -8.57
CA PRO A 346 4.16 -5.55 -9.89
C PRO A 346 3.80 -6.65 -10.90
N ASP A 347 3.29 -6.27 -12.07
CA ASP A 347 2.95 -7.24 -13.12
C ASP A 347 4.20 -7.71 -13.88
N VAL A 348 5.07 -6.76 -14.24
CA VAL A 348 6.27 -6.98 -15.05
C VAL A 348 7.42 -6.06 -14.61
N MET A 349 8.62 -6.41 -15.04
CA MET A 349 9.87 -5.70 -14.75
C MET A 349 10.51 -5.10 -16.01
N ALA A 350 11.04 -3.87 -15.93
CA ALA A 350 11.84 -3.23 -16.98
C ALA A 350 13.03 -2.48 -16.38
N LEU A 351 13.96 -1.99 -17.21
CA LEU A 351 15.12 -1.22 -16.73
C LEU A 351 14.66 0.01 -15.94
N GLY A 352 15.10 0.13 -14.69
CA GLY A 352 14.80 1.27 -13.81
C GLY A 352 16.04 2.09 -13.44
N VAL A 353 17.25 1.55 -13.61
CA VAL A 353 18.52 2.23 -13.31
C VAL A 353 19.18 2.73 -14.59
N ASN A 354 19.68 3.97 -14.55
CA ASN A 354 20.46 4.63 -15.60
C ASN A 354 19.80 4.60 -16.99
N VAL A 355 18.45 4.64 -17.02
CA VAL A 355 17.65 4.74 -18.24
C VAL A 355 18.03 6.03 -18.96
N VAL A 356 18.33 5.95 -20.25
CA VAL A 356 18.75 7.10 -21.06
C VAL A 356 17.53 7.77 -21.69
N GLY A 357 17.43 9.09 -21.59
CA GLY A 357 16.35 9.88 -22.19
C GLY A 357 16.75 11.34 -22.38
N GLN A 358 15.91 12.12 -23.06
CA GLN A 358 16.22 13.50 -23.44
C GLN A 358 15.68 14.53 -22.43
N THR A 359 16.41 15.65 -22.30
CA THR A 359 15.93 16.85 -21.61
C THR A 359 15.17 17.78 -22.55
N SER A 360 14.51 18.80 -22.01
CA SER A 360 13.86 19.90 -22.76
C SER A 360 14.76 20.69 -23.72
N THR A 361 16.08 20.49 -23.64
CA THR A 361 17.10 21.07 -24.53
C THR A 361 17.67 20.09 -25.55
N GLY A 362 17.12 18.87 -25.65
CA GLY A 362 17.61 17.83 -26.57
C GLY A 362 18.94 17.21 -26.15
N LYS A 363 19.34 17.34 -24.88
CA LYS A 363 20.52 16.64 -24.34
C LYS A 363 20.08 15.32 -23.72
N CYS A 364 20.77 14.23 -24.07
CA CYS A 364 20.62 12.94 -23.43
C CYS A 364 21.20 12.95 -22.02
N ILE A 365 20.43 12.47 -21.04
CA ILE A 365 20.81 12.25 -19.64
C ILE A 365 20.35 10.87 -19.18
N GLN A 366 20.73 10.47 -17.96
CA GLN A 366 20.29 9.24 -17.33
C GLN A 366 19.50 9.55 -16.06
N LEU A 367 18.41 8.81 -15.81
CA LEU A 367 17.60 8.90 -14.59
C LEU A 367 17.29 7.50 -14.03
N ASN A 368 16.97 7.46 -12.74
CA ASN A 368 16.64 6.25 -11.98
C ASN A 368 15.20 6.34 -11.46
N GLY A 369 14.44 5.25 -11.55
CA GLY A 369 13.11 5.10 -10.94
C GLY A 369 12.22 4.12 -11.69
N THR A 370 11.19 3.59 -11.02
CA THR A 370 10.07 2.88 -11.70
C THR A 370 9.34 3.80 -12.67
N SER A 371 9.37 5.11 -12.41
CA SER A 371 8.96 6.20 -13.31
C SER A 371 9.67 6.19 -14.68
N MET A 372 10.84 5.57 -14.78
CA MET A 372 11.58 5.36 -16.04
C MET A 372 11.40 3.94 -16.60
N ALA A 373 11.04 2.96 -15.77
CA ALA A 373 10.68 1.61 -16.22
C ALA A 373 9.31 1.56 -16.92
N ALA A 374 8.31 2.28 -16.38
CA ALA A 374 6.97 2.39 -16.97
C ALA A 374 6.98 2.88 -18.44
N PRO A 375 7.66 3.97 -18.84
CA PRO A 375 7.69 4.44 -20.22
C PRO A 375 8.38 3.48 -21.20
N LEU A 376 9.29 2.61 -20.73
CA LEU A 376 9.86 1.53 -21.55
C LEU A 376 8.80 0.48 -21.89
N VAL A 377 7.95 0.11 -20.92
CA VAL A 377 6.81 -0.79 -21.16
C VAL A 377 5.77 -0.12 -22.05
N THR A 378 5.44 1.16 -21.83
CA THR A 378 4.56 1.95 -22.71
C THR A 378 5.06 1.96 -24.15
N GLY A 379 6.35 2.22 -24.37
CA GLY A 379 6.95 2.18 -25.70
C GLY A 379 6.90 0.78 -26.33
N ALA A 380 7.16 -0.27 -25.56
CA ALA A 380 7.04 -1.64 -26.03
C ALA A 380 5.59 -2.02 -26.41
N VAL A 381 4.60 -1.56 -25.65
CA VAL A 381 3.17 -1.68 -25.99
C VAL A 381 2.87 -0.95 -27.30
N ALA A 382 3.38 0.26 -27.50
CA ALA A 382 3.20 1.00 -28.76
C ALA A 382 3.84 0.28 -29.96
N LEU A 383 5.02 -0.35 -29.79
CA LEU A 383 5.59 -1.22 -30.82
C LEU A 383 4.69 -2.41 -31.15
N ILE A 384 4.17 -3.11 -30.13
CA ILE A 384 3.22 -4.24 -30.29
C ILE A 384 1.94 -3.79 -31.03
N LEU A 385 1.33 -2.67 -30.63
CA LEU A 385 0.13 -2.12 -31.28
C LEU A 385 0.41 -1.69 -32.72
N SER A 386 1.59 -1.13 -33.02
CA SER A 386 2.00 -0.74 -34.38
C SER A 386 2.31 -1.93 -35.30
N ALA A 387 2.53 -3.13 -34.73
CA ALA A 387 2.69 -4.38 -35.45
C ALA A 387 1.35 -5.06 -35.80
N MET A 388 0.23 -4.58 -35.26
CA MET A 388 -1.11 -5.09 -35.58
C MET A 388 -1.70 -4.40 -36.81
N THR A 389 -2.42 -5.16 -37.65
CA THR A 389 -3.33 -4.54 -38.64
C THR A 389 -4.49 -3.84 -37.92
N ALA A 390 -5.17 -2.90 -38.59
CA ALA A 390 -6.29 -2.16 -38.01
C ALA A 390 -7.41 -3.08 -37.46
N SER A 391 -7.73 -4.18 -38.17
CA SER A 391 -8.73 -5.16 -37.71
C SER A 391 -8.25 -5.96 -36.50
N GLN A 392 -6.97 -6.33 -36.43
CA GLN A 392 -6.40 -6.97 -35.23
C GLN A 392 -6.42 -6.00 -34.05
N ARG A 393 -6.02 -4.74 -34.24
CA ARG A 393 -5.99 -3.73 -33.18
C ARG A 393 -7.39 -3.40 -32.65
N GLN A 394 -8.41 -3.37 -33.49
CA GLN A 394 -9.80 -3.20 -33.04
C GLN A 394 -10.28 -4.32 -32.09
N GLN A 395 -9.76 -5.55 -32.25
CA GLN A 395 -10.16 -6.71 -31.45
C GLN A 395 -9.21 -7.00 -30.27
N PHE A 396 -7.91 -6.74 -30.43
CA PHE A 396 -6.84 -7.18 -29.53
C PHE A 396 -5.92 -6.04 -29.04
N GLY A 397 -6.12 -4.81 -29.51
CA GLY A 397 -5.44 -3.61 -29.00
C GLY A 397 -6.09 -3.08 -27.72
N ASN A 398 -6.38 -3.97 -26.76
CA ASN A 398 -7.12 -3.68 -25.54
C ASN A 398 -6.32 -4.09 -24.28
N PRO A 399 -6.68 -3.61 -23.07
CA PRO A 399 -5.94 -3.88 -21.83
C PRO A 399 -5.83 -5.38 -21.53
N GLY A 400 -6.93 -6.13 -21.69
CA GLY A 400 -6.97 -7.57 -21.44
C GLY A 400 -5.98 -8.36 -22.29
N PHE A 401 -5.96 -8.14 -23.61
CA PHE A 401 -5.05 -8.85 -24.51
C PHE A 401 -3.59 -8.46 -24.28
N ILE A 402 -3.30 -7.15 -24.20
CA ILE A 402 -1.94 -6.65 -24.07
C ILE A 402 -1.35 -7.07 -22.73
N LYS A 403 -2.09 -6.94 -21.62
CA LYS A 403 -1.65 -7.42 -20.31
C LYS A 403 -1.44 -8.94 -20.30
N ALA A 404 -2.37 -9.72 -20.88
CA ALA A 404 -2.21 -11.16 -21.03
C ALA A 404 -0.95 -11.54 -21.84
N LEU A 405 -0.66 -10.82 -22.93
CA LEU A 405 0.53 -11.04 -23.76
C LEU A 405 1.83 -10.75 -22.99
N LEU A 406 1.91 -9.62 -22.30
CA LEU A 406 3.09 -9.27 -21.50
C LEU A 406 3.33 -10.26 -20.36
N LEU A 407 2.29 -10.60 -19.59
CA LEU A 407 2.40 -11.54 -18.46
C LEU A 407 2.81 -12.96 -18.91
N THR A 408 2.32 -13.44 -20.05
CA THR A 408 2.61 -14.81 -20.53
C THR A 408 3.96 -14.94 -21.24
N THR A 409 4.56 -13.83 -21.66
CA THR A 409 5.83 -13.84 -22.42
C THR A 409 7.01 -13.23 -21.66
N ALA A 410 6.78 -12.65 -20.48
CA ALA A 410 7.81 -12.17 -19.59
C ALA A 410 8.83 -13.28 -19.22
N THR A 411 10.08 -12.86 -19.03
CA THR A 411 11.19 -13.73 -18.66
C THR A 411 11.39 -13.65 -17.15
N ARG A 412 11.01 -14.71 -16.43
CA ARG A 412 11.30 -14.86 -15.00
C ARG A 412 12.81 -14.71 -14.72
N LEU A 413 13.16 -13.87 -13.75
CA LEU A 413 14.49 -13.69 -13.19
C LEU A 413 14.90 -14.92 -12.37
N GLU A 414 16.21 -15.21 -12.33
CA GLU A 414 16.77 -16.26 -11.48
C GLU A 414 16.57 -15.93 -9.99
N SER A 415 15.83 -16.78 -9.28
CA SER A 415 15.54 -16.61 -7.84
C SER A 415 16.64 -17.21 -6.97
N ARG A 416 17.13 -16.52 -5.94
CA ARG A 416 18.24 -16.98 -5.07
C ARG A 416 17.92 -16.90 -3.58
N SER A 417 18.19 -17.96 -2.83
CA SER A 417 17.94 -18.00 -1.38
C SER A 417 19.05 -17.28 -0.60
N ILE A 418 18.75 -16.15 0.05
CA ILE A 418 19.65 -15.40 0.95
C ILE A 418 18.96 -15.14 2.29
N GLY A 419 19.69 -15.14 3.41
CA GLY A 419 19.13 -15.22 4.77
C GLY A 419 18.44 -13.98 5.35
N SER A 420 18.32 -12.87 4.62
CA SER A 420 17.51 -11.69 5.00
C SER A 420 16.85 -11.12 3.74
N SER A 421 15.61 -10.66 3.90
CA SER A 421 14.74 -10.20 2.82
C SER A 421 14.99 -8.75 2.40
N THR A 422 15.62 -7.92 3.26
CA THR A 422 15.86 -6.49 3.01
C THR A 422 17.28 -6.17 2.54
N LEU A 423 18.29 -6.92 2.99
CA LEU A 423 19.70 -6.51 2.84
C LEU A 423 20.34 -6.70 1.45
N ASN A 424 19.78 -7.53 0.55
CA ASN A 424 20.54 -7.99 -0.65
C ASN A 424 19.82 -7.93 -2.01
N ASN A 425 18.49 -7.83 -2.08
CA ASN A 425 17.74 -7.72 -3.36
C ASN A 425 18.02 -8.84 -4.39
N GLU A 426 18.32 -10.07 -3.97
CA GLU A 426 18.60 -11.20 -4.90
C GLU A 426 17.57 -12.33 -4.86
N TRP A 427 16.50 -12.21 -4.06
CA TRP A 427 15.52 -13.30 -3.94
C TRP A 427 14.76 -13.54 -5.23
N HIS A 428 14.32 -12.45 -5.86
CA HIS A 428 13.48 -12.44 -7.05
C HIS A 428 12.30 -13.41 -6.90
N HIS A 429 11.55 -13.26 -5.80
CA HIS A 429 10.29 -13.98 -5.62
C HIS A 429 9.14 -13.27 -6.33
N ILE A 430 8.00 -13.95 -6.43
CA ILE A 430 6.91 -13.54 -7.31
C ILE A 430 6.30 -12.18 -6.94
N TYR A 431 6.29 -11.80 -5.66
CA TYR A 431 5.83 -10.49 -5.20
C TYR A 431 6.87 -9.38 -5.37
N GLU A 432 8.10 -9.71 -5.75
CA GLU A 432 9.07 -8.72 -6.22
C GLU A 432 8.99 -8.56 -7.73
N GLN A 433 9.06 -9.65 -8.50
CA GLN A 433 9.24 -9.60 -9.96
C GLN A 433 7.97 -9.73 -10.81
N GLY A 434 6.83 -10.10 -10.22
CA GLY A 434 5.61 -10.40 -10.97
C GLY A 434 5.79 -11.59 -11.91
N ALA A 435 5.39 -11.43 -13.16
CA ALA A 435 5.68 -12.40 -14.23
C ALA A 435 7.15 -12.36 -14.71
N GLY A 436 7.94 -11.37 -14.26
CA GLY A 436 9.35 -11.20 -14.60
C GLY A 436 9.62 -10.08 -15.60
N ARG A 437 10.80 -10.12 -16.22
CA ARG A 437 11.30 -9.09 -17.14
C ARG A 437 10.52 -9.05 -18.44
N LEU A 438 10.15 -7.84 -18.89
CA LEU A 438 9.61 -7.57 -20.22
C LEU A 438 10.46 -8.27 -21.31
N ASN A 439 9.80 -8.99 -22.22
CA ASN A 439 10.44 -9.64 -23.36
C ASN A 439 9.64 -9.36 -24.64
N LEU A 440 9.98 -8.24 -25.30
CA LEU A 440 9.33 -7.79 -26.53
C LEU A 440 9.46 -8.80 -27.69
N SER A 441 10.57 -9.55 -27.75
CA SER A 441 10.78 -10.58 -28.78
C SER A 441 9.80 -11.74 -28.63
N SER A 442 9.63 -12.27 -27.43
CA SER A 442 8.64 -13.31 -27.14
C SER A 442 7.22 -12.79 -27.32
N ALA A 443 6.90 -11.56 -26.87
CA ALA A 443 5.60 -10.94 -27.09
C ALA A 443 5.23 -10.87 -28.59
N LEU A 444 6.08 -10.26 -29.42
CA LEU A 444 5.83 -10.15 -30.86
C LEU A 444 5.77 -11.51 -31.58
N SER A 445 6.51 -12.51 -31.10
CA SER A 445 6.51 -13.87 -31.66
C SER A 445 5.27 -14.69 -31.28
N SER A 446 4.75 -14.50 -30.06
CA SER A 446 3.56 -15.21 -29.56
C SER A 446 2.23 -14.56 -29.95
N MET A 447 2.26 -13.26 -30.30
CA MET A 447 1.08 -12.44 -30.59
C MET A 447 0.08 -13.11 -31.55
N GLU A 448 0.51 -13.58 -32.72
CA GLU A 448 -0.38 -14.22 -33.69
C GLU A 448 -1.05 -15.50 -33.18
N LEU A 449 -0.34 -16.29 -32.37
CA LEU A 449 -0.86 -17.53 -31.81
C LEU A 449 -1.93 -17.23 -30.75
N MET A 450 -1.69 -16.22 -29.92
CA MET A 450 -2.63 -15.77 -28.90
C MET A 450 -3.88 -15.12 -29.51
N MET A 451 -3.77 -14.40 -30.63
CA MET A 451 -4.94 -13.90 -31.38
C MET A 451 -5.79 -15.03 -31.96
N LYS A 452 -5.17 -16.13 -32.42
CA LYS A 452 -5.88 -17.30 -32.97
C LYS A 452 -6.61 -18.11 -31.90
N GLN A 453 -6.10 -18.13 -30.66
CA GLN A 453 -6.73 -18.81 -29.52
C GLN A 453 -6.60 -17.97 -28.23
N PRO A 454 -7.43 -16.94 -28.05
CA PRO A 454 -7.42 -16.12 -26.84
C PRO A 454 -7.90 -16.96 -25.64
N LYS A 455 -6.96 -17.24 -24.73
CA LYS A 455 -7.18 -17.97 -23.48
C LYS A 455 -7.20 -17.00 -22.31
N VAL A 456 -7.97 -17.35 -21.28
CA VAL A 456 -7.87 -16.69 -19.97
C VAL A 456 -6.44 -16.84 -19.43
N VAL A 457 -5.86 -15.76 -18.92
CA VAL A 457 -4.57 -15.78 -18.23
C VAL A 457 -4.81 -15.67 -16.73
N ILE A 458 -3.99 -16.36 -15.94
CA ILE A 458 -4.04 -16.41 -14.49
C ILE A 458 -2.69 -15.93 -13.98
N LEU A 459 -2.68 -15.02 -13.00
CA LEU A 459 -1.48 -14.58 -12.29
C LEU A 459 -1.68 -14.91 -10.80
N PRO A 460 -0.83 -15.76 -10.18
CA PRO A 460 0.28 -16.50 -10.77
C PRO A 460 -0.15 -17.54 -11.82
N GLY A 461 0.68 -17.78 -12.84
CA GLY A 461 0.39 -18.76 -13.91
C GLY A 461 0.47 -20.23 -13.48
N ALA A 462 1.13 -20.51 -12.36
CA ALA A 462 1.15 -21.78 -11.66
C ALA A 462 1.36 -21.52 -10.17
N LEU A 463 0.79 -22.39 -9.33
CA LEU A 463 0.98 -22.36 -7.88
C LEU A 463 1.78 -23.59 -7.44
N ASP A 464 3.10 -23.55 -7.62
CA ASP A 464 4.02 -24.60 -7.21
C ASP A 464 4.81 -24.20 -5.96
N LEU A 465 4.31 -24.60 -4.79
CA LEU A 465 4.93 -24.31 -3.50
C LEU A 465 6.18 -25.15 -3.22
N THR A 466 6.64 -25.97 -4.17
CA THR A 466 7.99 -26.58 -4.09
C THR A 466 9.06 -25.72 -4.77
N ASP A 467 8.67 -24.66 -5.48
CA ASP A 467 9.56 -23.70 -6.14
C ASP A 467 9.89 -22.54 -5.20
N CYS A 468 10.96 -22.71 -4.41
CA CYS A 468 11.40 -21.76 -3.40
C CYS A 468 12.80 -21.18 -3.77
N PRO A 469 13.02 -19.86 -3.67
CA PRO A 469 12.16 -18.88 -3.01
C PRO A 469 11.06 -18.27 -3.90
N TYR A 470 10.85 -18.72 -5.14
CA TYR A 470 9.98 -17.99 -6.08
C TYR A 470 8.52 -17.83 -5.61
N THR A 471 7.91 -18.87 -5.03
CA THR A 471 6.57 -18.78 -4.43
C THR A 471 6.61 -18.52 -2.91
N TRP A 472 7.63 -17.81 -2.45
CA TRP A 472 7.63 -17.23 -1.09
C TRP A 472 6.43 -16.28 -0.93
N PRO A 473 5.78 -16.21 0.24
CA PRO A 473 6.11 -16.90 1.50
C PRO A 473 5.70 -18.38 1.56
N HIS A 474 4.78 -18.79 0.71
CA HIS A 474 4.06 -20.05 0.84
C HIS A 474 4.92 -21.30 0.58
N CYS A 475 6.01 -21.21 -0.18
CA CYS A 475 6.96 -22.31 -0.33
C CYS A 475 7.79 -22.64 0.93
N ASN A 476 7.85 -21.72 1.90
CA ASN A 476 8.69 -21.88 3.09
C ASN A 476 8.06 -22.84 4.13
N GLN A 477 6.75 -23.11 4.03
CA GLN A 477 6.02 -23.97 4.95
C GLN A 477 5.10 -24.95 4.20
N ALA A 478 5.38 -26.24 4.33
CA ALA A 478 4.47 -27.28 3.90
C ALA A 478 3.16 -27.24 4.71
N ILE A 479 2.02 -27.39 4.03
CA ILE A 479 0.70 -27.37 4.65
C ILE A 479 0.47 -28.71 5.38
N TYR A 480 -0.37 -28.73 6.40
CA TYR A 480 -0.67 -29.94 7.17
C TYR A 480 -2.15 -30.00 7.59
N HIS A 481 -2.59 -31.17 8.02
CA HIS A 481 -3.95 -31.37 8.54
C HIS A 481 -4.15 -30.63 9.85
N ASP A 482 -5.36 -30.13 10.10
CA ASP A 482 -5.72 -29.22 11.19
C ASP A 482 -5.06 -27.83 11.15
N ALA A 483 -4.41 -27.45 10.04
CA ALA A 483 -3.98 -26.06 9.82
C ALA A 483 -5.14 -25.16 9.35
N LEU A 484 -5.02 -23.86 9.59
CA LEU A 484 -5.84 -22.85 8.91
C LEU A 484 -5.64 -22.92 7.38
N PRO A 485 -6.69 -22.65 6.57
CA PRO A 485 -6.56 -22.65 5.11
C PRO A 485 -5.55 -21.60 4.65
N VAL A 486 -4.61 -21.98 3.80
CA VAL A 486 -3.71 -21.03 3.15
C VAL A 486 -4.47 -20.32 2.03
N VAL A 487 -4.41 -18.98 2.03
CA VAL A 487 -5.13 -18.10 1.10
C VAL A 487 -4.20 -17.64 -0.01
N PHE A 488 -4.69 -17.67 -1.25
CA PHE A 488 -4.01 -17.11 -2.42
C PHE A 488 -4.99 -16.25 -3.22
N ASN A 489 -4.65 -14.99 -3.48
CA ASN A 489 -5.46 -14.13 -4.34
C ASN A 489 -4.96 -14.19 -5.79
N LEU A 490 -5.75 -14.85 -6.66
CA LEU A 490 -5.47 -14.99 -8.08
C LEU A 490 -6.03 -13.80 -8.85
N THR A 491 -5.21 -13.17 -9.70
CA THR A 491 -5.69 -12.21 -10.70
C THR A 491 -6.01 -12.97 -11.99
N ILE A 492 -7.24 -12.85 -12.45
CA ILE A 492 -7.74 -13.45 -13.70
C ILE A 492 -7.81 -12.35 -14.77
N ILE A 493 -7.24 -12.61 -15.94
CA ILE A 493 -7.23 -11.70 -17.09
C ILE A 493 -7.95 -12.35 -18.26
N HIS A 494 -9.06 -11.75 -18.67
CA HIS A 494 -9.80 -12.08 -19.88
C HIS A 494 -9.22 -11.30 -21.08
N PRO A 495 -8.79 -11.98 -22.15
CA PRO A 495 -8.01 -11.35 -23.22
C PRO A 495 -8.79 -10.46 -24.22
N THR A 496 -10.12 -10.36 -24.16
CA THR A 496 -10.92 -9.79 -25.28
C THR A 496 -12.25 -9.13 -24.87
N ALA A 497 -12.89 -9.57 -23.78
CA ALA A 497 -14.16 -9.01 -23.33
C ALA A 497 -13.94 -8.03 -22.17
N VAL A 498 -14.45 -6.80 -22.32
CA VAL A 498 -14.49 -5.77 -21.25
C VAL A 498 -15.19 -6.30 -20.00
N SER A 499 -16.24 -7.09 -20.18
CA SER A 499 -17.03 -7.67 -19.10
C SER A 499 -17.25 -9.15 -19.36
N SER A 500 -16.98 -9.97 -18.36
CA SER A 500 -17.23 -11.42 -18.40
C SER A 500 -17.61 -11.95 -17.01
N ARG A 501 -18.07 -13.20 -16.97
CA ARG A 501 -18.52 -13.91 -15.78
C ARG A 501 -18.06 -15.35 -15.79
N LEU A 502 -18.02 -15.97 -14.61
CA LEU A 502 -17.83 -17.42 -14.48
C LEU A 502 -19.05 -18.16 -15.06
N MET A 503 -18.82 -19.06 -16.01
CA MET A 503 -19.84 -19.97 -16.54
C MET A 503 -20.31 -20.98 -15.48
N VAL A 504 -19.36 -21.43 -14.66
CA VAL A 504 -19.53 -22.34 -13.52
C VAL A 504 -18.52 -21.92 -12.44
N PRO A 505 -18.76 -22.23 -11.15
CA PRO A 505 -17.72 -22.10 -10.12
C PRO A 505 -16.43 -22.82 -10.53
N PRO A 506 -15.24 -22.31 -10.15
CA PRO A 506 -13.98 -22.98 -10.45
C PRO A 506 -13.95 -24.43 -9.97
N GLU A 507 -13.51 -25.34 -10.84
CA GLU A 507 -13.55 -26.79 -10.58
C GLU A 507 -12.17 -27.30 -10.16
N TRP A 508 -12.07 -27.90 -8.97
CA TRP A 508 -10.87 -28.61 -8.54
C TRP A 508 -10.82 -30.01 -9.15
N ILE A 509 -9.79 -30.26 -9.97
CA ILE A 509 -9.52 -31.53 -10.61
C ILE A 509 -8.29 -32.14 -9.92
N PRO A 510 -8.46 -33.08 -8.96
CA PRO A 510 -7.36 -33.67 -8.23
C PRO A 510 -6.46 -34.51 -9.16
N GLY A 511 -5.15 -34.38 -8.96
CA GLY A 511 -4.12 -35.21 -9.56
C GLY A 511 -3.47 -36.13 -8.52
N VAL A 512 -2.15 -36.28 -8.59
CA VAL A 512 -1.37 -37.08 -7.64
C VAL A 512 -1.53 -36.55 -6.22
N HIS A 513 -2.14 -37.34 -5.32
CA HIS A 513 -2.49 -36.96 -3.94
C HIS A 513 -3.37 -35.70 -3.79
N GLY A 514 -3.95 -35.19 -4.89
CA GLY A 514 -4.79 -33.98 -4.88
C GLY A 514 -6.16 -34.18 -4.23
N ASP A 515 -6.55 -35.43 -4.00
CA ASP A 515 -7.71 -35.86 -3.22
C ASP A 515 -7.59 -35.53 -1.73
N LEU A 516 -6.35 -35.40 -1.21
CA LEU A 516 -6.07 -34.96 0.16
C LEU A 516 -6.24 -33.46 0.38
N LEU A 517 -6.34 -32.66 -0.69
CA LEU A 517 -6.57 -31.21 -0.60
C LEU A 517 -8.06 -30.90 -0.62
N ASP A 518 -8.49 -29.99 0.27
CA ASP A 518 -9.72 -29.23 0.08
C ASP A 518 -9.38 -27.88 -0.53
N VAL A 519 -10.02 -27.56 -1.66
CA VAL A 519 -9.72 -26.39 -2.47
C VAL A 519 -11.03 -25.64 -2.69
N GLN A 520 -11.19 -24.51 -2.02
CA GLN A 520 -12.38 -23.67 -2.08
C GLN A 520 -12.06 -22.33 -2.73
N THR A 521 -13.04 -21.71 -3.39
CA THR A 521 -12.86 -20.40 -4.06
C THR A 521 -13.94 -19.40 -3.65
N ILE A 522 -13.52 -18.17 -3.38
CA ILE A 522 -14.39 -17.01 -3.12
C ILE A 522 -14.19 -15.99 -4.24
N THR A 523 -15.28 -15.51 -4.82
CA THR A 523 -15.28 -14.50 -5.88
C THR A 523 -16.67 -13.88 -6.02
N ASN A 524 -16.74 -12.65 -6.54
CA ASN A 524 -18.00 -11.99 -6.90
C ASN A 524 -18.57 -12.47 -8.26
N GLY A 525 -17.81 -13.30 -8.99
CA GLY A 525 -18.21 -13.89 -10.27
C GLY A 525 -18.24 -12.92 -11.46
N LYS A 526 -17.72 -11.70 -11.32
CA LYS A 526 -17.71 -10.66 -12.36
C LYS A 526 -16.28 -10.16 -12.61
N PHE A 527 -15.92 -10.04 -13.88
CA PHE A 527 -14.59 -9.63 -14.32
C PHE A 527 -14.76 -8.38 -15.19
N ILE A 528 -14.48 -7.20 -14.63
CA ILE A 528 -14.71 -5.89 -15.24
C ILE A 528 -13.67 -4.90 -14.68
N PRO A 529 -12.91 -4.17 -15.52
CA PRO A 529 -12.78 -4.29 -16.97
C PRO A 529 -11.70 -5.33 -17.29
N TYR A 530 -12.03 -6.32 -18.13
CA TYR A 530 -11.14 -7.42 -18.54
C TYR A 530 -10.56 -8.30 -17.42
N THR A 531 -10.59 -7.88 -16.16
CA THR A 531 -9.87 -8.52 -15.05
C THR A 531 -10.77 -8.73 -13.84
N GLY A 532 -10.35 -9.58 -12.90
CA GLY A 532 -11.03 -9.78 -11.63
C GLY A 532 -10.28 -10.77 -10.73
N ALA A 533 -10.71 -10.87 -9.48
CA ALA A 533 -10.03 -11.69 -8.47
C ALA A 533 -10.79 -12.98 -8.13
N ILE A 534 -10.03 -14.02 -7.79
CA ILE A 534 -10.53 -15.23 -7.13
C ILE A 534 -9.62 -15.51 -5.92
N GLY A 535 -10.19 -15.44 -4.72
CA GLY A 535 -9.53 -15.89 -3.50
C GLY A 535 -9.62 -17.42 -3.40
N LEU A 536 -8.48 -18.08 -3.29
CA LEU A 536 -8.32 -19.52 -3.27
C LEU A 536 -7.90 -19.96 -1.86
N TYR A 537 -8.66 -20.85 -1.25
CA TYR A 537 -8.45 -21.35 0.11
C TYR A 537 -8.10 -22.84 0.04
N ILE A 538 -6.90 -23.21 0.50
CA ILE A 538 -6.38 -24.58 0.44
C ILE A 538 -6.17 -25.11 1.86
N SER A 539 -6.77 -26.26 2.18
CA SER A 539 -6.53 -26.99 3.43
C SER A 539 -6.32 -28.49 3.17
N VAL A 540 -5.87 -29.24 4.18
CA VAL A 540 -5.54 -30.66 4.07
C VAL A 540 -6.59 -31.50 4.81
N LYS A 541 -7.31 -32.35 4.07
CA LYS A 541 -8.49 -33.10 4.53
C LYS A 541 -8.18 -34.19 5.56
N ALA A 542 -6.99 -34.78 5.51
CA ALA A 542 -6.60 -35.91 6.35
C ALA A 542 -5.10 -35.85 6.67
N PRO A 543 -4.65 -36.33 7.85
CA PRO A 543 -3.25 -36.32 8.23
C PRO A 543 -2.43 -37.29 7.38
N VAL A 544 -1.18 -36.91 7.11
CA VAL A 544 -0.18 -37.75 6.42
C VAL A 544 0.88 -38.23 7.41
N LEU A 545 1.46 -39.42 7.17
CA LEU A 545 2.49 -39.99 8.03
C LEU A 545 3.91 -39.53 7.65
N GLU A 546 4.12 -39.20 6.38
CA GLU A 546 5.40 -38.75 5.83
C GLU A 546 5.15 -37.54 4.90
N PRO A 547 6.15 -36.67 4.67
CA PRO A 547 6.02 -35.57 3.71
C PRO A 547 5.78 -36.06 2.28
N ILE A 548 4.77 -35.49 1.63
CA ILE A 548 4.38 -35.80 0.24
C ILE A 548 4.11 -34.50 -0.54
N VAL A 549 3.93 -34.62 -1.86
CA VAL A 549 3.53 -33.47 -2.70
C VAL A 549 2.20 -33.78 -3.38
N ALA A 550 1.16 -33.03 -3.01
CA ALA A 550 -0.15 -33.08 -3.65
C ALA A 550 -0.21 -32.18 -4.87
N GLN A 551 -0.89 -32.63 -5.92
CA GLN A 551 -0.95 -31.98 -7.22
C GLN A 551 -2.36 -32.05 -7.79
N GLY A 552 -2.72 -31.07 -8.60
CA GLY A 552 -3.95 -31.07 -9.39
C GLY A 552 -4.09 -29.80 -10.22
N ARG A 553 -5.30 -29.55 -10.72
CA ARG A 553 -5.60 -28.37 -11.53
C ARG A 553 -6.90 -27.72 -11.09
N LEU A 554 -6.89 -26.40 -10.96
CA LEU A 554 -8.11 -25.60 -10.79
C LEU A 554 -8.54 -25.07 -12.16
N ARG A 555 -9.69 -25.53 -12.65
CA ARG A 555 -10.23 -25.11 -13.95
C ARG A 555 -11.11 -23.88 -13.80
N ILE A 556 -10.82 -22.86 -14.60
CA ILE A 556 -11.56 -21.59 -14.66
C ILE A 556 -12.13 -21.43 -16.07
N THR A 557 -13.46 -21.29 -16.17
CA THR A 557 -14.16 -21.08 -17.45
C THR A 557 -14.99 -19.81 -17.39
N LEU A 558 -14.68 -18.86 -18.26
CA LEU A 558 -15.37 -17.57 -18.39
C LEU A 558 -16.25 -17.54 -19.64
N GLU A 559 -17.29 -16.70 -19.63
CA GLU A 559 -18.04 -16.33 -20.82
C GLU A 559 -17.08 -15.71 -21.87
N ASN A 560 -17.21 -16.09 -23.15
CA ASN A 560 -16.48 -15.51 -24.29
C ASN A 560 -14.94 -15.71 -24.35
N ALA A 561 -14.37 -16.64 -23.56
CA ALA A 561 -12.97 -17.06 -23.69
C ALA A 561 -12.79 -18.57 -23.62
N VAL A 562 -11.64 -19.05 -24.11
CA VAL A 562 -11.19 -20.42 -23.84
C VAL A 562 -10.72 -20.50 -22.39
N GLY A 563 -11.30 -21.43 -21.62
CA GLY A 563 -10.96 -21.64 -20.21
C GLY A 563 -9.50 -22.05 -19.99
N ALA A 564 -9.04 -21.87 -18.75
CA ALA A 564 -7.66 -22.12 -18.33
C ALA A 564 -7.62 -23.03 -17.10
N ASP A 565 -6.61 -23.88 -17.02
CA ASP A 565 -6.31 -24.72 -15.86
C ASP A 565 -5.10 -24.12 -15.12
N LEU A 566 -5.28 -23.66 -13.88
CA LEU A 566 -4.16 -23.34 -12.99
C LEU A 566 -3.58 -24.64 -12.44
N VAL A 567 -2.28 -24.90 -12.65
CA VAL A 567 -1.58 -26.02 -12.02
C VAL A 567 -1.29 -25.67 -10.56
N ILE A 568 -1.68 -26.56 -9.65
CA ILE A 568 -1.46 -26.43 -8.21
C ILE A 568 -0.60 -27.61 -7.73
N LYS A 569 0.47 -27.32 -7.00
CA LYS A 569 1.41 -28.29 -6.45
C LYS A 569 1.85 -27.84 -5.04
N ILE A 570 1.47 -28.63 -4.04
CA ILE A 570 1.54 -28.29 -2.61
C ILE A 570 2.35 -29.37 -1.86
N PRO A 571 3.44 -29.04 -1.16
CA PRO A 571 4.04 -29.94 -0.20
C PRO A 571 3.14 -30.05 1.02
N ILE A 572 2.79 -31.29 1.39
CA ILE A 572 2.05 -31.63 2.61
C ILE A 572 3.02 -32.31 3.58
N GLN A 573 3.00 -31.90 4.86
CA GLN A 573 3.77 -32.53 5.93
C GLN A 573 2.85 -33.12 7.02
N PRO A 574 3.35 -34.06 7.84
CA PRO A 574 2.64 -34.48 9.05
C PRO A 574 2.35 -33.28 9.96
N THR A 575 1.20 -33.28 10.64
CA THR A 575 0.79 -32.21 11.56
C THR A 575 1.88 -31.98 12.62
N PRO A 576 2.50 -30.79 12.69
CA PRO A 576 3.55 -30.51 13.67
C PRO A 576 3.04 -30.69 15.10
N PRO A 577 3.90 -31.17 16.03
CA PRO A 577 3.51 -31.26 17.42
C PRO A 577 3.18 -29.87 17.95
N ARG A 578 2.22 -29.79 18.87
CA ARG A 578 1.66 -28.53 19.37
C ARG A 578 2.71 -27.49 19.83
N HIS A 579 3.79 -27.93 20.48
CA HIS A 579 4.89 -27.05 20.92
C HIS A 579 5.75 -26.47 19.76
N LYS A 580 5.45 -26.83 18.52
CA LYS A 580 5.99 -26.23 17.29
C LYS A 580 4.96 -25.41 16.51
N ARG A 581 3.70 -25.32 16.96
CA ARG A 581 2.64 -24.55 16.31
C ARG A 581 2.42 -23.20 17.01
N ILE A 582 2.52 -22.14 16.23
CA ILE A 582 2.29 -20.75 16.63
C ILE A 582 1.11 -20.22 15.81
N LEU A 583 0.21 -19.49 16.45
CA LEU A 583 -0.82 -18.70 15.78
C LEU A 583 -0.39 -17.24 15.82
N TRP A 584 -0.06 -16.65 14.67
CA TRP A 584 0.15 -15.21 14.54
C TRP A 584 -1.21 -14.53 14.38
N ASP A 585 -1.46 -13.50 15.19
CA ASP A 585 -2.67 -12.71 15.12
C ASP A 585 -2.50 -11.55 14.12
N GLN A 586 -3.16 -11.65 12.96
CA GLN A 586 -3.20 -10.59 11.94
C GLN A 586 -4.53 -9.82 11.99
N PHE A 587 -5.55 -10.40 12.61
CA PHE A 587 -6.88 -9.80 12.69
C PHE A 587 -6.87 -8.52 13.55
N ARG A 588 -5.78 -8.26 14.27
CA ARG A 588 -5.62 -7.14 15.21
C ARG A 588 -4.79 -5.97 14.68
N ASN A 589 -4.12 -6.12 13.54
CA ASN A 589 -3.46 -5.02 12.84
C ASN A 589 -4.48 -4.26 11.97
N LEU A 590 -4.35 -2.95 11.77
CA LEU A 590 -5.25 -2.15 10.91
C LEU A 590 -4.84 -2.17 9.43
N GLN A 591 -5.80 -1.85 8.55
CA GLN A 591 -5.56 -1.65 7.13
C GLN A 591 -5.14 -0.20 6.84
N TYR A 592 -3.90 0.00 6.39
CA TYR A 592 -3.37 1.30 5.98
C TYR A 592 -3.70 1.62 4.52
N PRO A 593 -3.99 2.88 4.15
CA PRO A 593 -3.90 4.12 4.94
C PRO A 593 -5.27 4.65 5.44
N SER A 594 -6.23 3.76 5.71
CA SER A 594 -7.64 4.14 5.95
C SER A 594 -7.88 5.07 7.16
N LEU A 595 -6.94 5.11 8.12
CA LEU A 595 -6.92 5.99 9.29
C LEU A 595 -5.48 6.42 9.61
N TYR A 596 -5.31 7.51 10.37
CA TYR A 596 -4.00 7.92 10.87
C TYR A 596 -3.54 6.97 11.99
N VAL A 597 -2.70 6.01 11.63
CA VAL A 597 -1.83 5.32 12.57
C VAL A 597 -0.40 5.90 12.40
N PRO A 598 0.21 6.44 13.45
CA PRO A 598 1.51 7.07 13.41
C PRO A 598 2.62 6.01 13.40
N LYS A 599 3.77 6.34 12.81
CA LYS A 599 4.95 5.47 12.85
C LYS A 599 5.36 5.06 14.26
N ASP A 600 5.88 3.86 14.33
CA ASP A 600 6.49 3.29 15.52
C ASP A 600 7.70 4.14 15.99
N ASP A 601 8.58 4.56 15.06
CA ASP A 601 9.76 5.39 15.38
C ASP A 601 9.46 6.91 15.45
N LEU A 602 9.47 7.47 16.67
CA LEU A 602 9.33 8.90 16.94
C LEU A 602 10.63 9.73 16.83
N HIS A 603 11.80 9.11 16.62
CA HIS A 603 13.08 9.83 16.42
C HIS A 603 13.23 10.37 15.00
N ILE A 604 12.54 9.77 14.04
CA ILE A 604 12.67 10.11 12.62
C ILE A 604 11.77 11.30 12.26
N HIS A 605 12.39 12.44 11.95
CA HIS A 605 11.72 13.56 11.29
C HIS A 605 11.61 13.33 9.76
N THR A 606 10.92 12.27 9.33
CA THR A 606 10.56 12.08 7.92
C THR A 606 9.43 13.03 7.50
N SER A 607 9.34 13.30 6.19
CA SER A 607 8.20 13.99 5.58
C SER A 607 6.90 13.20 5.62
N ASP A 608 6.97 11.91 5.95
CA ASP A 608 5.86 10.98 6.03
C ASP A 608 5.71 10.47 7.48
N PRO A 609 4.58 10.73 8.16
CA PRO A 609 4.29 10.29 9.52
C PRO A 609 3.49 8.98 9.62
N PHE A 610 3.05 8.39 8.50
CA PHE A 610 2.15 7.23 8.47
C PHE A 610 2.91 5.89 8.45
N ASP A 611 2.43 4.87 9.17
CA ASP A 611 3.03 3.53 9.06
C ASP A 611 2.52 2.72 7.86
N SER A 612 2.91 3.14 6.65
CA SER A 612 2.36 2.59 5.40
C SER A 612 2.74 1.13 5.06
N HIS A 613 3.34 0.36 5.98
CA HIS A 613 3.93 -0.95 5.70
C HIS A 613 3.02 -2.16 5.96
N GLY A 614 1.87 -1.96 6.61
CA GLY A 614 0.78 -2.96 6.64
C GLY A 614 0.92 -4.12 7.62
N ASP A 615 1.82 -4.01 8.60
CA ASP A 615 1.97 -4.86 9.80
C ASP A 615 1.64 -6.33 9.60
N HIS A 616 2.40 -6.96 8.69
CA HIS A 616 2.15 -8.33 8.25
C HIS A 616 3.42 -9.18 8.32
N PRO A 617 3.30 -10.48 8.67
CA PRO A 617 4.40 -11.45 8.60
C PRO A 617 5.16 -11.52 7.27
N HIS A 618 4.63 -10.94 6.19
CA HIS A 618 5.24 -10.91 4.86
C HIS A 618 5.47 -9.50 4.31
N THR A 619 5.23 -8.46 5.11
CA THR A 619 5.68 -7.10 4.79
C THR A 619 6.86 -6.69 5.66
N ASN A 620 6.61 -5.94 6.73
CA ASN A 620 7.63 -5.41 7.65
C ASN A 620 8.19 -6.48 8.60
N PHE A 621 7.38 -7.46 9.01
CA PHE A 621 7.81 -8.59 9.84
C PHE A 621 8.35 -9.81 9.05
N ALA A 622 8.71 -9.64 7.76
CA ALA A 622 9.20 -10.71 6.90
C ALA A 622 10.43 -11.47 7.45
N ASP A 623 11.44 -10.75 7.97
CA ASP A 623 12.63 -11.39 8.55
C ASP A 623 12.35 -12.07 9.91
N LEU A 624 11.41 -11.55 10.71
CA LEU A 624 10.95 -12.22 11.93
C LEU A 624 10.27 -13.56 11.59
N TRP A 625 9.40 -13.56 10.57
CA TRP A 625 8.77 -14.78 10.08
C TRP A 625 9.81 -15.81 9.61
N MET A 626 10.80 -15.38 8.83
CA MET A 626 11.93 -16.25 8.45
C MET A 626 12.67 -16.83 9.66
N ALA A 627 12.91 -16.03 10.70
CA ALA A 627 13.60 -16.47 11.91
C ALA A 627 12.79 -17.57 12.64
N LEU A 628 11.48 -17.40 12.77
CA LEU A 628 10.57 -18.41 13.32
C LEU A 628 10.54 -19.70 12.50
N ARG A 629 10.49 -19.59 11.17
CA ARG A 629 10.59 -20.74 10.24
C ARG A 629 11.91 -21.48 10.38
N THR A 630 13.02 -20.75 10.45
CA THR A 630 14.38 -21.30 10.58
C THR A 630 14.59 -22.01 11.92
N ALA A 631 13.94 -21.54 12.99
CA ALA A 631 13.87 -22.23 14.29
C ALA A 631 12.92 -23.46 14.29
N GLY A 632 12.31 -23.78 13.14
CA GLY A 632 11.45 -24.94 12.94
C GLY A 632 10.07 -24.81 13.55
N TYR A 633 9.55 -23.59 13.71
CA TYR A 633 8.17 -23.34 14.12
C TYR A 633 7.25 -23.25 12.90
N ALA A 634 6.13 -23.97 12.95
CA ALA A 634 5.03 -23.71 12.03
C ALA A 634 4.20 -22.54 12.58
N VAL A 635 4.08 -21.46 11.80
CA VAL A 635 3.18 -20.34 12.15
C VAL A 635 2.02 -20.33 11.17
N GLU A 636 0.83 -20.08 11.71
CA GLU A 636 -0.42 -19.94 10.98
C GLU A 636 -0.97 -18.53 11.24
N ILE A 637 -1.63 -17.92 10.24
CA ILE A 637 -2.09 -16.52 10.34
C ILE A 637 -3.59 -16.51 10.64
N ALA A 638 -3.98 -15.91 11.76
CA ALA A 638 -5.37 -15.65 12.13
C ALA A 638 -5.87 -14.38 11.44
N SER A 639 -6.76 -14.54 10.45
CA SER A 639 -7.51 -13.44 9.81
C SER A 639 -8.96 -13.33 10.32
N VAL A 640 -9.26 -13.94 11.48
CA VAL A 640 -10.59 -13.96 12.11
C VAL A 640 -10.45 -13.86 13.63
N ASP A 641 -11.54 -13.44 14.29
CA ASP A 641 -11.62 -13.32 15.75
C ASP A 641 -11.42 -14.66 16.47
N TYR A 642 -10.91 -14.64 17.70
CA TYR A 642 -10.54 -15.86 18.42
C TYR A 642 -11.71 -16.81 18.71
N THR A 643 -12.97 -16.35 18.69
CA THR A 643 -14.11 -17.25 18.93
C THR A 643 -14.36 -18.21 17.76
N CYS A 644 -13.73 -17.95 16.61
CA CYS A 644 -13.74 -18.80 15.44
C CYS A 644 -12.63 -19.87 15.42
N LEU A 645 -11.73 -19.86 16.41
CA LEU A 645 -10.47 -20.60 16.38
C LEU A 645 -10.37 -21.58 17.55
N GLU A 646 -9.89 -22.80 17.27
CA GLU A 646 -9.58 -23.77 18.32
C GLU A 646 -8.16 -23.54 18.85
N LEU A 647 -8.01 -22.54 19.74
CA LEU A 647 -6.71 -22.13 20.31
C LEU A 647 -5.93 -23.30 20.95
N SER A 648 -6.63 -24.33 21.44
CA SER A 648 -6.06 -25.56 22.02
C SER A 648 -5.04 -26.27 21.10
N LYS A 649 -5.15 -26.09 19.77
CA LYS A 649 -4.28 -26.71 18.77
C LYS A 649 -2.86 -26.11 18.75
N TYR A 650 -2.68 -24.93 19.31
CA TYR A 650 -1.44 -24.15 19.27
C TYR A 650 -0.70 -24.19 20.60
N GLY A 651 0.63 -24.15 20.54
CA GLY A 651 1.46 -23.98 21.73
C GLY A 651 1.54 -22.50 22.16
N LEU A 652 1.51 -21.59 21.19
CA LEU A 652 1.66 -20.15 21.38
C LEU A 652 0.68 -19.39 20.47
N VAL A 653 0.06 -18.35 21.01
CA VAL A 653 -0.52 -17.25 20.24
C VAL A 653 0.42 -16.05 20.34
N LEU A 654 0.74 -15.46 19.19
CA LEU A 654 1.68 -14.36 19.04
C LEU A 654 0.92 -13.15 18.47
N VAL A 655 0.86 -12.10 19.28
CA VAL A 655 0.29 -10.80 18.93
C VAL A 655 1.45 -9.83 18.80
N VAL A 656 1.61 -9.22 17.62
CA VAL A 656 2.65 -8.23 17.33
C VAL A 656 1.97 -6.99 16.79
N ASP A 657 2.25 -5.88 17.46
CA ASP A 657 1.77 -4.53 17.18
C ASP A 657 0.26 -4.45 16.84
N PRO A 658 -0.63 -4.51 17.86
CA PRO A 658 -2.07 -4.51 17.63
C PRO A 658 -2.69 -3.12 17.79
N GLU A 659 -3.36 -2.62 16.75
CA GLU A 659 -4.12 -1.35 16.79
C GLU A 659 -5.59 -1.60 17.15
N GLU A 660 -6.11 -2.81 16.94
CA GLU A 660 -7.50 -3.19 17.20
C GLU A 660 -7.74 -3.67 18.64
N PRO A 661 -8.91 -3.39 19.24
CA PRO A 661 -9.33 -4.03 20.47
C PRO A 661 -9.85 -5.46 20.26
N TRP A 662 -10.10 -6.18 21.35
CA TRP A 662 -10.74 -7.50 21.37
C TRP A 662 -12.20 -7.41 21.83
N PHE A 663 -13.08 -8.29 21.34
CA PHE A 663 -14.39 -8.51 21.95
C PHE A 663 -14.24 -9.20 23.32
N ASP A 664 -15.14 -8.92 24.27
CA ASP A 664 -15.16 -9.57 25.60
C ASP A 664 -15.14 -11.12 25.50
N SER A 665 -15.79 -11.68 24.48
CA SER A 665 -15.82 -13.12 24.22
C SER A 665 -14.47 -13.70 23.78
N GLU A 666 -13.63 -12.91 23.10
CA GLU A 666 -12.27 -13.31 22.74
C GLU A 666 -11.33 -13.24 23.93
N ILE A 667 -11.46 -12.20 24.77
CA ILE A 667 -10.71 -12.11 26.04
C ILE A 667 -11.03 -13.31 26.93
N GLN A 668 -12.31 -13.72 26.99
CA GLN A 668 -12.74 -14.94 27.68
C GLN A 668 -12.15 -16.22 27.05
N ALA A 669 -12.21 -16.35 25.71
CA ALA A 669 -11.67 -17.52 25.00
C ALA A 669 -10.14 -17.66 25.20
N MET A 670 -9.40 -16.57 25.06
CA MET A 670 -7.95 -16.51 25.29
C MET A 670 -7.62 -16.81 26.75
N THR A 671 -8.34 -16.20 27.70
CA THR A 671 -8.13 -16.44 29.14
C THR A 671 -8.34 -17.91 29.51
N ALA A 672 -9.37 -18.56 28.96
CA ALA A 672 -9.61 -19.99 29.16
C ALA A 672 -8.52 -20.86 28.51
N ALA A 673 -8.12 -20.55 27.28
CA ALA A 673 -7.05 -21.25 26.56
C ALA A 673 -5.71 -21.21 27.34
N ILE A 674 -5.35 -20.04 27.88
CA ILE A 674 -4.15 -19.88 28.70
C ILE A 674 -4.26 -20.62 30.03
N ARG A 675 -5.38 -20.47 30.77
CA ARG A 675 -5.51 -21.02 32.13
C ARG A 675 -5.72 -22.53 32.19
N GLU A 676 -6.39 -23.11 31.20
CA GLU A 676 -6.92 -24.48 31.27
C GLU A 676 -6.32 -25.42 30.22
N GLN A 677 -5.86 -24.87 29.10
CA GLN A 677 -5.44 -25.64 27.93
C GLN A 677 -3.92 -25.57 27.66
N ASN A 678 -3.12 -24.91 28.51
CA ASN A 678 -1.67 -24.74 28.35
C ASN A 678 -1.27 -24.03 27.05
N VAL A 679 -2.08 -23.06 26.59
CA VAL A 679 -1.72 -22.17 25.48
C VAL A 679 -0.90 -21.02 26.04
N SER A 680 0.29 -20.77 25.50
CA SER A 680 1.08 -19.59 25.84
C SER A 680 0.67 -18.39 24.99
N LEU A 681 0.92 -17.18 25.50
CA LEU A 681 0.68 -15.90 24.83
C LEU A 681 1.95 -15.07 24.83
N VAL A 682 2.33 -14.53 23.68
CA VAL A 682 3.35 -13.49 23.54
C VAL A 682 2.64 -12.25 22.98
N VAL A 683 2.69 -11.14 23.69
CA VAL A 683 2.17 -9.84 23.23
C VAL A 683 3.32 -8.86 23.10
N ILE A 684 3.37 -8.18 21.97
CA ILE A 684 4.33 -7.13 21.65
C ILE A 684 3.51 -5.95 21.16
N GLY A 685 3.69 -4.77 21.74
CA GLY A 685 3.14 -3.53 21.19
C GLY A 685 4.22 -2.45 21.18
N GLY A 686 3.99 -1.35 20.47
CA GLY A 686 4.79 -0.12 20.57
C GLY A 686 4.33 0.86 21.66
N TRP A 687 4.64 2.14 21.46
CA TRP A 687 4.29 3.24 22.37
C TRP A 687 2.80 3.63 22.36
N TYR A 688 2.35 4.25 23.45
CA TYR A 688 1.07 4.96 23.51
C TYR A 688 1.15 6.15 24.48
N ASN A 689 0.79 7.35 24.03
CA ASN A 689 0.61 8.52 24.90
C ASN A 689 -0.33 9.56 24.28
N LEU A 690 -1.34 9.99 25.02
CA LEU A 690 -2.36 10.93 24.53
C LEU A 690 -1.78 12.31 24.18
N ASP A 691 -0.88 12.86 24.99
CA ASP A 691 -0.28 14.17 24.72
C ASP A 691 0.66 14.09 23.50
N THR A 692 1.41 12.99 23.34
CA THR A 692 2.23 12.75 22.15
C THR A 692 1.36 12.60 20.90
N MET A 693 0.31 11.77 20.93
CA MET A 693 -0.66 11.60 19.82
C MET A 693 -1.30 12.93 19.42
N ASN A 694 -1.83 13.70 20.37
CA ASN A 694 -2.37 15.03 20.13
C ASN A 694 -1.32 15.98 19.53
N SER A 695 -0.04 15.82 19.89
CA SER A 695 1.04 16.62 19.33
C SER A 695 1.48 16.19 17.91
N LEU A 696 1.12 14.97 17.48
CA LEU A 696 1.33 14.44 16.14
C LEU A 696 0.17 14.76 15.19
N GLU A 697 -0.86 15.48 15.65
CA GLU A 697 -1.92 16.01 14.81
C GLU A 697 -1.34 16.79 13.62
N ILE A 698 -1.75 16.40 12.41
CA ILE A 698 -1.36 17.05 11.17
C ILE A 698 -2.57 17.72 10.53
N TRP A 699 -2.36 18.89 9.94
CA TRP A 699 -3.28 19.41 8.93
C TRP A 699 -2.94 18.74 7.61
N ASP A 700 -3.80 17.85 7.13
CA ASP A 700 -3.47 16.93 6.04
C ASP A 700 -3.23 17.64 4.69
N THR A 701 -3.84 18.81 4.46
CA THR A 701 -3.94 19.51 3.17
C THR A 701 -4.71 18.76 2.09
N ASN A 702 -4.48 17.47 1.84
CA ASN A 702 -5.20 16.68 0.84
C ASN A 702 -6.69 16.60 1.15
N THR A 703 -7.01 16.14 2.36
CA THR A 703 -8.36 16.08 2.88
C THR A 703 -8.78 17.38 3.55
N LEU A 704 -8.00 18.47 3.49
CA LEU A 704 -8.31 19.77 4.12
C LEU A 704 -8.96 19.63 5.52
N SER A 705 -8.41 18.76 6.36
CA SER A 705 -8.87 18.50 7.72
C SER A 705 -7.69 18.20 8.64
N HIS A 706 -7.92 18.35 9.94
CA HIS A 706 -7.00 17.87 10.96
C HIS A 706 -7.13 16.35 11.07
N TRP A 707 -6.01 15.64 10.95
CA TRP A 707 -5.89 14.20 11.21
C TRP A 707 -5.19 14.04 12.56
N GLN A 708 -5.86 13.38 13.50
CA GLN A 708 -5.31 12.97 14.78
C GLN A 708 -5.05 11.46 14.76
N PRO A 709 -3.94 10.97 15.34
CA PRO A 709 -3.70 9.54 15.51
C PRO A 709 -4.88 8.83 16.17
N VAL A 710 -5.37 7.73 15.60
CA VAL A 710 -6.49 6.97 16.18
C VAL A 710 -6.04 6.02 17.31
N VAL A 711 -4.75 5.68 17.33
CA VAL A 711 -3.99 4.94 18.35
C VAL A 711 -2.55 5.48 18.42
N GLY A 712 -1.72 4.95 19.33
CA GLY A 712 -0.27 5.20 19.33
C GLY A 712 0.44 4.38 18.26
N GLY A 713 1.69 3.96 18.49
CA GLY A 713 2.27 2.87 17.69
C GLY A 713 1.44 1.60 17.86
N SER A 714 0.99 1.30 19.10
CA SER A 714 -0.01 0.26 19.35
C SER A 714 -1.18 0.71 20.22
N ASN A 715 -2.23 -0.12 20.27
CA ASN A 715 -3.38 0.04 21.15
C ASN A 715 -3.10 -0.54 22.55
N VAL A 716 -2.14 0.07 23.26
CA VAL A 716 -1.77 -0.29 24.63
C VAL A 716 -2.97 -0.39 25.61
N PRO A 717 -4.01 0.47 25.56
CA PRO A 717 -5.21 0.29 26.38
C PRO A 717 -5.93 -1.04 26.13
N ALA A 718 -6.04 -1.49 24.86
CA ALA A 718 -6.64 -2.78 24.53
C ALA A 718 -5.76 -3.96 24.96
N ILE A 719 -4.43 -3.86 24.81
CA ILE A 719 -3.47 -4.85 25.32
C ILE A 719 -3.66 -5.02 26.84
N ASN A 720 -3.81 -3.90 27.57
CA ASN A 720 -4.07 -3.91 29.01
C ASN A 720 -5.41 -4.57 29.36
N GLN A 721 -6.47 -4.40 28.56
CA GLN A 721 -7.76 -5.07 28.76
C GLN A 721 -7.65 -6.59 28.56
N LEU A 722 -6.91 -7.05 27.55
CA LEU A 722 -6.65 -8.48 27.32
C LEU A 722 -5.89 -9.13 28.50
N LEU A 723 -4.95 -8.37 29.09
CA LEU A 723 -4.03 -8.86 30.11
C LEU A 723 -4.49 -8.61 31.57
N GLU A 724 -5.56 -7.83 31.79
CA GLU A 724 -6.05 -7.43 33.11
C GLU A 724 -6.24 -8.63 34.06
N SER A 725 -6.83 -9.72 33.55
CA SER A 725 -7.12 -10.92 34.36
C SER A 725 -5.87 -11.63 34.89
N PHE A 726 -4.68 -11.29 34.37
CA PHE A 726 -3.38 -11.81 34.77
C PHE A 726 -2.55 -10.80 35.57
N ASN A 727 -3.11 -9.63 35.93
CA ASN A 727 -2.39 -8.56 36.64
C ASN A 727 -1.10 -8.11 35.90
N ILE A 728 -1.20 -7.94 34.58
CA ILE A 728 -0.14 -7.37 33.75
C ILE A 728 -0.66 -6.08 33.10
N ALA A 729 0.16 -5.03 33.05
CA ALA A 729 -0.16 -3.81 32.31
C ALA A 729 1.10 -3.08 31.83
N LEU A 730 1.00 -2.46 30.66
CA LEU A 730 1.92 -1.50 30.06
C LEU A 730 1.50 -0.06 30.39
N GLY A 731 2.48 0.84 30.50
CA GLY A 731 2.29 2.26 30.81
C GLY A 731 2.12 3.16 29.59
N ASP A 732 1.95 4.45 29.85
CA ASP A 732 1.77 5.54 28.88
C ASP A 732 3.03 6.41 28.68
N THR A 733 4.12 6.06 29.36
CA THR A 733 5.39 6.77 29.23
C THR A 733 6.19 6.16 28.09
N ILE A 734 6.61 7.00 27.15
CA ILE A 734 7.38 6.60 25.98
C ILE A 734 8.85 6.59 26.34
N TRP A 735 9.51 5.44 26.11
CA TRP A 735 10.91 5.21 26.43
C TRP A 735 11.73 4.94 25.18
N THR A 736 13.00 5.33 25.22
CA THR A 736 13.99 5.05 24.18
C THR A 736 15.34 4.67 24.77
N SER A 737 16.08 3.84 24.03
CA SER A 737 17.47 3.50 24.29
C SER A 737 18.48 4.39 23.54
N PHE A 738 18.01 5.32 22.70
CA PHE A 738 18.88 6.25 21.98
C PHE A 738 19.29 7.48 22.80
N PRO A 739 20.39 8.17 22.43
CA PRO A 739 21.50 7.62 21.64
C PRO A 739 22.17 6.49 22.44
N LEU A 740 22.64 5.44 21.77
CA LEU A 740 23.19 4.25 22.43
C LEU A 740 24.35 4.63 23.36
N HIS A 741 24.24 4.22 24.62
CA HIS A 741 25.26 4.43 25.65
C HIS A 741 26.36 3.37 25.56
N GLU A 742 27.61 3.66 25.95
CA GLU A 742 28.64 2.62 26.10
C GLU A 742 28.14 1.53 27.07
N GLY A 743 28.10 0.27 26.60
CA GLY A 743 27.56 -0.85 27.36
C GLY A 743 26.05 -1.08 27.23
N THR A 744 25.35 -0.49 26.24
CA THR A 744 23.97 -0.89 25.91
C THR A 744 23.88 -2.39 25.62
N PRO A 745 22.89 -3.11 26.19
CA PRO A 745 22.77 -4.56 26.08
C PRO A 745 22.21 -5.03 24.73
N ASP A 746 22.14 -6.36 24.54
CA ASP A 746 21.58 -7.05 23.37
C ASP A 746 20.10 -6.71 23.04
N MET A 747 19.41 -5.92 23.89
CA MET A 747 18.06 -5.42 23.65
C MET A 747 18.05 -3.90 23.58
N PHE A 748 17.55 -3.40 22.45
CA PHE A 748 17.34 -1.99 22.18
C PHE A 748 15.83 -1.69 22.07
N VAL A 749 15.46 -0.42 22.25
CA VAL A 749 14.09 0.11 22.26
C VAL A 749 14.10 1.45 21.53
N GLU A 750 13.22 1.64 20.55
CA GLU A 750 13.08 2.92 19.85
C GLU A 750 12.16 3.85 20.61
N SER A 751 10.89 3.44 20.69
CA SER A 751 9.76 4.21 21.17
C SER A 751 8.76 3.23 21.75
N GLY A 752 9.05 2.76 22.97
CA GLY A 752 8.29 1.69 23.61
C GLY A 752 7.63 2.10 24.93
N SER A 753 6.62 1.34 25.34
CA SER A 753 5.95 1.46 26.64
C SER A 753 6.59 0.55 27.70
N GLY A 754 6.83 1.08 28.90
CA GLY A 754 7.36 0.30 30.04
C GLY A 754 6.27 -0.55 30.72
N ILE A 755 6.64 -1.67 31.33
CA ILE A 755 5.72 -2.51 32.12
C ILE A 755 5.46 -1.86 33.49
N VAL A 756 4.18 -1.62 33.82
CA VAL A 756 3.77 -0.94 35.07
C VAL A 756 3.07 -1.85 36.07
N SER A 757 2.47 -2.96 35.63
CA SER A 757 1.97 -4.02 36.51
C SER A 757 2.43 -5.39 36.04
N PHE A 758 2.76 -6.28 36.97
CA PHE A 758 3.18 -7.65 36.69
C PHE A 758 2.94 -8.58 37.90
N PRO A 759 2.73 -9.90 37.71
CA PRO A 759 2.64 -10.88 38.79
C PRO A 759 3.89 -10.98 39.67
N ILE A 760 3.68 -11.37 40.94
CA ILE A 760 4.73 -11.46 41.97
C ILE A 760 5.67 -12.66 41.78
N ASP A 761 5.21 -13.69 41.07
CA ASP A 761 5.95 -14.87 40.60
C ASP A 761 6.51 -14.69 39.18
N GLY A 762 6.30 -13.50 38.60
CA GLY A 762 6.83 -13.10 37.30
C GLY A 762 8.28 -12.62 37.34
N HIS A 763 8.93 -12.72 36.18
CA HIS A 763 10.29 -12.24 35.95
C HIS A 763 10.24 -11.04 35.00
N LEU A 764 10.89 -9.93 35.35
CA LEU A 764 11.07 -8.79 34.44
C LEU A 764 12.54 -8.60 34.08
N TYR A 765 12.79 -8.28 32.82
CA TYR A 765 14.06 -7.78 32.30
C TYR A 765 14.02 -6.25 32.27
N PHE A 766 15.07 -5.62 32.83
CA PHE A 766 15.21 -4.17 32.92
C PHE A 766 16.37 -3.69 32.05
N THR A 767 16.18 -2.56 31.37
CA THR A 767 17.24 -1.87 30.64
C THR A 767 17.25 -0.38 30.98
N GLN A 768 18.35 0.32 30.67
CA GLN A 768 18.46 1.77 30.90
C GLN A 768 17.84 2.52 29.72
N LEU A 769 16.82 3.34 30.00
CA LEU A 769 16.10 4.11 28.99
C LEU A 769 15.92 5.59 29.38
N ARG A 770 15.70 6.40 28.36
CA ARG A 770 15.36 7.83 28.41
C ARG A 770 13.85 8.00 28.17
N ASN A 771 13.19 8.86 28.94
CA ASN A 771 11.79 9.25 28.70
C ASN A 771 11.74 10.31 27.58
N ILE A 772 10.89 10.10 26.56
CA ILE A 772 10.69 11.02 25.42
C ILE A 772 9.25 11.50 25.23
N THR A 773 8.33 11.27 26.19
CA THR A 773 6.92 11.67 26.09
C THR A 773 6.72 13.17 25.75
N SER A 774 7.64 14.04 26.16
CA SER A 774 7.57 15.49 25.92
C SER A 774 8.38 15.95 24.69
N LYS A 775 7.77 16.78 23.83
CA LYS A 775 8.44 17.41 22.67
C LYS A 775 9.71 18.20 23.00
N SER A 776 9.85 18.75 24.22
CA SER A 776 11.06 19.48 24.61
C SER A 776 12.28 18.57 24.85
N THR A 777 12.06 17.27 25.09
CA THR A 777 13.11 16.31 25.44
C THR A 777 13.87 15.78 24.23
N PHE A 778 13.27 15.85 23.03
CA PHE A 778 13.92 15.47 21.76
C PHE A 778 15.12 16.36 21.40
N LEU A 779 15.08 17.64 21.79
CA LEU A 779 16.07 18.65 21.42
C LEU A 779 17.08 18.97 22.54
N SER A 780 16.88 18.42 23.75
CA SER A 780 17.71 18.74 24.92
C SER A 780 18.82 17.73 25.15
N THR A 781 20.05 18.07 24.76
CA THR A 781 21.27 17.37 25.20
C THR A 781 21.68 17.69 26.64
N ALA A 782 20.99 18.63 27.30
CA ALA A 782 21.25 19.01 28.68
C ALA A 782 20.58 18.04 29.66
N LEU A 783 21.39 17.12 30.21
CA LEU A 783 21.04 16.09 31.21
C LEU A 783 20.08 15.00 30.71
N MET A 784 20.67 13.95 30.12
CA MET A 784 19.97 12.68 29.84
C MET A 784 19.72 11.92 31.14
N ASP A 785 18.48 11.94 31.63
CA ASP A 785 18.02 11.23 32.83
C ASP A 785 17.67 9.77 32.49
N TRP A 786 18.68 8.90 32.53
CA TRP A 786 18.55 7.46 32.28
C TRP A 786 17.92 6.74 33.49
N LYS A 787 16.95 5.87 33.22
CA LYS A 787 16.20 5.11 34.23
C LYS A 787 16.18 3.63 33.91
N SER A 788 16.26 2.81 34.95
CA SER A 788 16.01 1.37 34.85
C SER A 788 14.53 1.11 34.64
N VAL A 789 14.14 0.62 33.46
CA VAL A 789 12.75 0.42 33.04
C VAL A 789 12.55 -1.04 32.65
N PRO A 790 11.48 -1.71 33.14
CA PRO A 790 11.16 -3.06 32.70
C PRO A 790 10.51 -3.04 31.32
N VAL A 791 11.07 -3.80 30.39
CA VAL A 791 10.66 -3.80 28.96
C VAL A 791 10.23 -5.17 28.44
N VAL A 792 10.69 -6.25 29.09
CA VAL A 792 10.18 -7.60 28.84
C VAL A 792 9.74 -8.21 30.16
N GLY A 793 8.58 -8.83 30.16
CA GLY A 793 8.10 -9.63 31.27
C GLY A 793 7.76 -11.04 30.84
N SER A 794 8.04 -12.02 31.69
CA SER A 794 7.59 -13.40 31.51
C SER A 794 7.03 -13.99 32.80
N THR A 795 5.90 -14.69 32.69
CA THR A 795 5.26 -15.38 33.82
C THR A 795 4.65 -16.71 33.40
N GLN A 796 4.53 -17.62 34.36
CA GLN A 796 3.92 -18.93 34.23
C GLN A 796 2.58 -18.88 34.97
N VAL A 797 1.46 -19.05 34.28
CA VAL A 797 0.14 -18.98 34.93
C VAL A 797 0.02 -20.15 35.92
N SER A 798 -0.35 -19.82 37.17
CA SER A 798 -0.21 -20.71 38.34
C SER A 798 -1.23 -21.87 38.41
N THR A 799 -2.00 -22.11 37.34
CA THR A 799 -2.93 -23.24 37.21
C THR A 799 -2.20 -24.51 36.75
N LYS A 800 -2.75 -25.69 37.04
CA LYS A 800 -2.13 -26.99 36.71
C LYS A 800 -1.80 -27.15 35.22
N ASN A 801 -2.61 -26.56 34.35
CA ASN A 801 -2.45 -26.53 32.90
C ASN A 801 -2.26 -25.08 32.39
N GLY A 802 -1.66 -24.20 33.19
CA GLY A 802 -1.43 -22.81 32.78
C GLY A 802 -0.35 -22.72 31.72
N GLY A 803 -0.60 -21.93 30.68
CA GLY A 803 0.44 -21.50 29.73
C GLY A 803 1.33 -20.40 30.30
N ARG A 804 2.25 -19.91 29.47
CA ARG A 804 3.14 -18.78 29.80
C ARG A 804 2.66 -17.52 29.12
N ILE A 805 2.83 -16.38 29.79
CA ILE A 805 2.58 -15.06 29.21
C ILE A 805 3.90 -14.32 29.14
N ILE A 806 4.22 -13.80 27.95
CA ILE A 806 5.36 -12.92 27.71
C ILE A 806 4.82 -11.60 27.16
N VAL A 807 5.33 -10.48 27.67
CA VAL A 807 4.94 -9.15 27.22
C VAL A 807 6.18 -8.33 26.92
N MET A 808 6.18 -7.69 25.76
CA MET A 808 7.18 -6.73 25.30
C MET A 808 6.48 -5.41 24.95
N GLY A 809 7.12 -4.28 25.27
CA GLY A 809 6.55 -2.96 25.03
C GLY A 809 7.18 -2.17 23.87
N ASP A 810 7.95 -2.83 23.01
CA ASP A 810 8.55 -2.25 21.79
C ASP A 810 8.57 -3.34 20.71
N ALA A 811 8.03 -3.05 19.53
CA ALA A 811 8.02 -3.96 18.37
C ALA A 811 9.18 -3.67 17.40
N SER A 812 9.77 -2.49 17.45
CA SER A 812 10.64 -1.94 16.41
C SER A 812 11.95 -2.71 16.19
N CYS A 813 12.42 -3.49 17.17
CA CYS A 813 13.57 -4.40 17.00
C CYS A 813 13.23 -5.74 16.28
N LEU A 814 11.96 -5.95 15.94
CA LEU A 814 11.44 -7.09 15.18
C LEU A 814 11.00 -6.72 13.77
N ASP A 815 10.82 -5.43 13.50
CA ASP A 815 10.56 -4.87 12.18
C ASP A 815 11.87 -4.86 11.35
N SER A 816 11.81 -5.33 10.10
CA SER A 816 12.93 -5.36 9.16
C SER A 816 13.13 -4.06 8.35
N ILE A 817 12.18 -3.12 8.44
CA ILE A 817 12.14 -1.79 7.81
C ILE A 817 12.83 -0.73 8.68
N ASN A 818 13.06 -1.05 9.96
CA ASN A 818 13.72 -0.19 10.93
C ASN A 818 15.02 0.45 10.39
N SER A 819 15.10 1.79 10.48
CA SER A 819 16.21 2.61 9.96
C SER A 819 17.60 2.28 10.54
N THR A 820 17.63 1.64 11.70
CA THR A 820 18.83 1.34 12.49
C THR A 820 19.49 0.02 12.09
N GLY A 821 18.74 -0.87 11.44
CA GLY A 821 19.18 -2.22 11.05
C GLY A 821 19.48 -3.15 12.23
N MET A 822 19.04 -2.83 13.44
CA MET A 822 19.30 -3.62 14.65
C MET A 822 18.14 -4.58 14.95
N THR A 823 18.41 -5.89 14.95
CA THR A 823 17.39 -6.93 15.14
C THR A 823 17.55 -7.67 16.48
N CYS A 824 16.45 -7.92 17.17
CA CYS A 824 16.43 -8.65 18.45
C CYS A 824 15.98 -10.12 18.31
N PHE A 825 15.97 -10.67 17.08
CA PHE A 825 15.42 -12.00 16.76
C PHE A 825 15.97 -13.14 17.62
N LYS A 826 17.26 -13.10 18.01
CA LYS A 826 17.85 -14.15 18.86
C LYS A 826 17.17 -14.19 20.23
N MET A 827 17.05 -13.05 20.91
CA MET A 827 16.35 -12.91 22.19
C MET A 827 14.89 -13.34 22.04
N PHE A 828 14.22 -12.89 20.97
CA PHE A 828 12.83 -13.24 20.70
C PHE A 828 12.62 -14.75 20.50
N LEU A 829 13.50 -15.42 19.75
CA LEU A 829 13.46 -16.87 19.57
C LEU A 829 13.71 -17.65 20.87
N GLU A 830 14.55 -17.12 21.78
CA GLU A 830 14.74 -17.67 23.13
C GLU A 830 13.47 -17.50 23.99
N LEU A 831 12.80 -16.34 23.92
CA LEU A 831 11.50 -16.09 24.57
C LEU A 831 10.40 -17.02 24.02
N VAL A 832 10.31 -17.21 22.72
CA VAL A 832 9.37 -18.15 22.08
C VAL A 832 9.68 -19.60 22.46
N ALA A 833 10.95 -19.98 22.51
CA ALA A 833 11.37 -21.32 22.98
C ALA A 833 11.01 -21.53 24.47
N TYR A 834 11.13 -20.51 25.31
CA TYR A 834 10.65 -20.53 26.68
C TYR A 834 9.11 -20.60 26.74
N ALA A 835 8.36 -19.86 25.93
CA ALA A 835 6.90 -19.93 25.90
C ALA A 835 6.39 -21.34 25.53
N LEU A 836 7.10 -22.05 24.65
CA LEU A 836 6.69 -23.33 24.07
C LEU A 836 7.28 -24.59 24.73
N SER A 837 8.29 -24.46 25.61
CA SER A 837 9.02 -25.62 26.15
C SER A 837 9.41 -25.49 27.62
N SER A 838 9.88 -26.59 28.22
CA SER A 838 10.46 -26.58 29.58
C SER A 838 11.88 -25.97 29.64
N THR A 839 12.42 -25.44 28.55
CA THR A 839 13.74 -24.82 28.51
C THR A 839 13.72 -23.54 29.36
N PRO A 840 14.60 -23.38 30.37
CA PRO A 840 14.72 -22.13 31.10
C PRO A 840 15.33 -21.03 30.21
N LEU A 841 15.03 -19.78 30.49
CA LEU A 841 15.66 -18.64 29.80
C LEU A 841 17.17 -18.62 30.03
N SER A 842 17.93 -18.19 29.01
CA SER A 842 19.33 -17.80 29.15
C SER A 842 19.46 -16.63 30.14
N ASN A 843 20.67 -16.43 30.69
CA ASN A 843 21.03 -15.24 31.47
C ASN A 843 20.04 -14.88 32.62
N THR A 844 19.52 -15.87 33.35
CA THR A 844 18.56 -15.65 34.46
C THR A 844 19.06 -14.70 35.57
N GLY A 845 20.36 -14.37 35.61
CA GLY A 845 20.92 -13.36 36.51
C GLY A 845 20.64 -11.90 36.13
N GLU A 846 20.20 -11.64 34.89
CA GLU A 846 19.76 -10.31 34.42
C GLU A 846 18.25 -10.10 34.63
N TRP A 847 17.51 -11.19 34.83
CA TRP A 847 16.08 -11.18 35.11
C TRP A 847 15.81 -11.00 36.60
N THR A 848 15.05 -9.98 36.97
CA THR A 848 14.69 -9.72 38.36
C THR A 848 13.33 -10.34 38.68
N HIS A 849 13.31 -11.27 39.63
CA HIS A 849 12.07 -11.83 40.19
C HIS A 849 11.38 -10.81 41.11
N LEU A 850 10.10 -10.51 40.86
CA LEU A 850 9.44 -9.37 41.47
C LEU A 850 8.71 -9.69 42.78
N ALA A 851 9.45 -9.78 43.88
CA ALA A 851 8.89 -9.75 45.23
C ALA A 851 8.37 -8.33 45.59
N SER A 852 7.30 -7.89 44.92
CA SER A 852 6.59 -6.61 45.10
C SER A 852 7.46 -5.34 45.09
N ASN A 853 7.60 -4.69 43.93
CA ASN A 853 8.08 -3.30 43.88
C ASN A 853 6.88 -2.33 43.95
N PRO A 854 6.64 -1.64 45.09
CA PRO A 854 5.50 -0.74 45.25
C PRO A 854 5.54 0.50 44.34
N LEU A 855 6.68 0.78 43.69
CA LEU A 855 6.80 1.90 42.73
C LEU A 855 6.14 1.60 41.37
N LEU A 856 6.10 0.33 40.94
CA LEU A 856 5.45 -0.06 39.68
C LEU A 856 3.93 0.00 39.83
N ALA A 857 3.40 -0.67 40.87
CA ALA A 857 1.96 -0.73 41.17
C ALA A 857 1.29 0.63 41.51
N ALA A 858 2.05 1.72 41.58
CA ALA A 858 1.55 3.08 41.78
C ALA A 858 1.20 3.80 40.46
N ILE A 859 1.70 3.32 39.32
CA ILE A 859 1.46 3.91 38.00
C ILE A 859 0.14 3.36 37.44
N LYS A 860 -0.78 4.24 37.08
CA LYS A 860 -2.05 3.83 36.47
C LYS A 860 -1.82 3.46 34.99
N PRO A 861 -2.41 2.36 34.50
CA PRO A 861 -2.42 2.07 33.07
C PRO A 861 -3.12 3.18 32.26
N PRO A 862 -2.73 3.42 31.00
CA PRO A 862 -3.45 4.31 30.10
C PRO A 862 -4.91 3.88 29.93
N MET A 863 -5.80 4.87 29.81
CA MET A 863 -7.17 4.66 29.39
C MET A 863 -7.30 4.91 27.89
N THR A 864 -8.25 4.22 27.25
CA THR A 864 -8.63 4.42 25.85
C THR A 864 -9.09 5.86 25.63
N GLN A 865 -8.65 6.48 24.55
CA GLN A 865 -9.13 7.81 24.14
C GLN A 865 -10.62 7.71 23.75
N PRO A 866 -11.52 8.52 24.33
CA PRO A 866 -12.96 8.36 24.11
C PRO A 866 -13.47 8.87 22.76
N ASP A 867 -12.69 9.73 22.08
CA ASP A 867 -13.14 10.53 20.93
C ASP A 867 -12.37 10.23 19.62
N THR A 868 -11.83 9.02 19.42
CA THR A 868 -11.12 8.66 18.17
C THR A 868 -12.05 8.13 17.08
N GLU A 869 -11.64 8.30 15.82
CA GLU A 869 -12.37 7.79 14.65
C GLU A 869 -12.12 6.31 14.33
N LEU A 870 -11.42 5.58 15.23
CA LEU A 870 -11.04 4.16 15.08
C LEU A 870 -12.21 3.26 14.66
N TRP A 871 -13.42 3.55 15.13
CA TRP A 871 -14.64 2.79 14.83
C TRP A 871 -15.07 2.79 13.35
N LYS A 872 -14.54 3.71 12.52
CA LYS A 872 -14.89 3.78 11.09
C LYS A 872 -14.45 2.51 10.36
N GLU A 873 -13.19 2.12 10.56
CA GLU A 873 -12.55 1.02 9.84
C GLU A 873 -12.33 -0.23 10.71
N SER A 874 -12.24 -0.06 12.04
CA SER A 874 -12.06 -1.16 13.01
C SER A 874 -12.98 -2.36 12.76
N LYS A 875 -12.40 -3.56 12.69
CA LYS A 875 -13.06 -4.87 12.61
C LYS A 875 -13.90 -5.20 13.84
N VAL A 876 -13.69 -4.50 14.96
CA VAL A 876 -14.28 -4.82 16.27
C VAL A 876 -15.22 -3.74 16.79
N LEU A 877 -14.90 -2.46 16.55
CA LEU A 877 -15.71 -1.33 17.01
C LEU A 877 -16.79 -0.93 16.00
N GLY A 878 -17.91 -0.43 16.51
CA GLY A 878 -19.01 0.11 15.70
C GLY A 878 -20.29 -0.75 15.72
N PRO A 879 -21.43 -0.18 15.30
CA PRO A 879 -22.77 -0.69 15.64
C PRO A 879 -23.14 -2.04 15.01
N ASN A 880 -22.36 -2.51 14.02
CA ASN A 880 -22.64 -3.73 13.26
C ASN A 880 -21.57 -4.81 13.40
N LYS A 881 -20.48 -4.56 14.14
CA LYS A 881 -19.42 -5.55 14.38
C LYS A 881 -19.84 -6.47 15.54
N LYS A 882 -19.52 -7.76 15.44
CA LYS A 882 -19.89 -8.83 16.40
C LYS A 882 -18.87 -9.97 16.31
N PRO A 883 -18.53 -10.65 17.42
CA PRO A 883 -17.69 -11.84 17.40
C PRO A 883 -18.38 -13.01 16.69
N GLY A 884 -17.60 -14.01 16.30
CA GLY A 884 -18.08 -15.23 15.64
C GLY A 884 -18.37 -15.03 14.16
N GLN A 885 -17.82 -13.98 13.52
CA GLN A 885 -17.96 -13.76 12.08
C GLN A 885 -16.90 -14.55 11.31
N CYS A 886 -16.94 -15.86 11.47
CA CYS A 886 -15.93 -16.84 11.05
C CYS A 886 -15.82 -17.08 9.53
N LEU A 887 -16.15 -16.08 8.73
CA LEU A 887 -15.96 -16.07 7.29
C LEU A 887 -14.94 -14.98 6.96
N PRO A 888 -13.95 -15.23 6.09
CA PRO A 888 -13.23 -14.13 5.45
C PRO A 888 -14.29 -13.18 4.84
N VAL A 889 -14.17 -11.90 5.17
CA VAL A 889 -15.31 -10.97 5.28
C VAL A 889 -16.26 -11.06 4.09
N LYS A 890 -17.45 -11.64 4.31
CA LYS A 890 -18.45 -11.87 3.25
C LYS A 890 -19.18 -10.60 2.77
N LYS A 891 -18.59 -9.42 2.99
CA LYS A 891 -19.15 -8.11 2.66
C LYS A 891 -18.29 -7.41 1.60
N THR A 892 -18.86 -7.39 0.41
CA THR A 892 -18.52 -6.52 -0.72
C THR A 892 -18.28 -5.06 -0.35
N ARG A 893 -17.31 -4.44 -1.02
CA ARG A 893 -17.66 -3.45 -2.05
C ARG A 893 -17.33 -4.04 -3.43
#